data_AF-A0A9P3PNH9-F1
#
_entry.id   AF-A0A9P3PNH9-F1
#
_cell.length_a   1.000
_cell.length_b   1.000
_cell.length_c   1.000
_cell.angle_alpha   90.00
_cell.angle_beta   90.00
_cell.angle_gamma   90.00
#
_symmetry.space_group_name_H-M   'P 1'
#
loop_
_entity.id
_entity.type
_entity.pdbx_description
1 polymer ?
#
loop_
_entity_poly.entity_id
_entity_poly.type
_entity_poly.pdbx_seq_one_letter_code
_entity_poly.pdbx_strand_id
1 'polypeptide(L)'
;MRGLNSLPLDDDVIDRILIFLPDYRTLRATILSSKAFYGVFQNHPHSILRAVSYNVTGPALPQALRVIRYSAPEPDAPTDPSMTPSPRPWRESDPVSPIRDEECRQLQQNAAVVCALEDLFSSRHKDRTSQVSVLNSMESWRFHRAVYRAMLITKAFPIEGYPEELLDDEPDPDALQKERLKRKQLLMEFSSHELRELRSVTLFLMEVTTWAAVAGCSDYPLLESEDVVLALGPARILTAYRGRTLDPMADELTAVLADDVVPAILEGYISEPLNAIWEGRKEKPPPGDAEHWKSILDSISGEGYSCQRCNNVLGFDLWNETNWEYLRGVSNHLVPELLPMLAKGNLHRNRLVVQALSAEFRDLDFTYTKFLDEIHQIRTPEYSSWNKEDWLCAPCVTDIIRTHLHLWLLGRKREAGEQNSEDCWYGYNCNTQVHKVSHATRLNHLYTGSGYFTQPLREIWVERQTAPPPDHATHWSSILESVQRKHDTCQSCQLVEGLNLWNETSESYLLSPGLPYQTTLGLESLAGYSIILAPKLVLPRQATGHLSQSLVDGLALTQRLNDQLDQGWMCATCVRDIVQQHLHLWLLERKRESGQQILPEDCWYVGRSIQLAGTSNIRMGTDLTAGRNDVVCIMRPASTICARADALGKR
;
A
#
# COMPACT_ATOMS: atom_id res chain seq x y z
N MET A 1 -3.89 -67.48 21.17
CA MET A 1 -3.39 -67.43 19.78
C MET A 1 -3.75 -66.07 19.21
N ARG A 2 -2.78 -65.16 19.02
CA ARG A 2 -3.00 -63.93 18.24
C ARG A 2 -3.34 -64.37 16.82
N GLY A 3 -4.53 -64.04 16.32
CA GLY A 3 -4.95 -64.43 14.97
C GLY A 3 -3.95 -63.86 13.95
N LEU A 4 -3.59 -64.64 12.94
CA LEU A 4 -2.60 -64.33 11.87
C LEU A 4 -2.91 -63.07 11.02
N ASN A 5 -3.90 -62.25 11.43
CA ASN A 5 -4.32 -61.02 10.78
C ASN A 5 -4.01 -59.75 11.62
N SER A 6 -3.31 -59.87 12.76
CA SER A 6 -2.88 -58.72 13.56
C SER A 6 -1.49 -58.25 13.14
N LEU A 7 -1.33 -56.94 12.89
CA LEU A 7 -0.04 -56.27 12.74
C LEU A 7 0.87 -56.67 13.94
N PRO A 8 2.15 -57.04 13.74
CA PRO A 8 3.02 -57.49 14.82
C PRO A 8 3.63 -56.30 15.60
N LEU A 9 2.84 -55.24 15.83
CA LEU A 9 3.23 -54.10 16.66
C LEU A 9 2.36 -54.11 17.91
N ASP A 10 2.97 -53.77 19.05
CA ASP A 10 2.24 -53.57 20.29
C ASP A 10 1.46 -52.23 20.25
N ASP A 11 0.38 -52.14 21.02
CA ASP A 11 -0.58 -51.03 20.98
C ASP A 11 0.06 -49.67 21.33
N ASP A 12 1.10 -49.67 22.17
CA ASP A 12 1.88 -48.49 22.55
C ASP A 12 2.70 -47.92 21.38
N VAL A 13 3.27 -48.79 20.54
CA VAL A 13 3.97 -48.39 19.31
C VAL A 13 2.97 -47.81 18.30
N ILE A 14 1.80 -48.42 18.17
CA ILE A 14 0.73 -47.91 17.30
C ILE A 14 0.22 -46.55 17.80
N ASP A 15 -0.02 -46.39 19.11
CA ASP A 15 -0.41 -45.12 19.71
C ASP A 15 0.65 -44.05 19.43
N ARG A 16 1.93 -44.39 19.62
CA ARG A 16 3.06 -43.51 19.27
C ARG A 16 3.02 -43.10 17.81
N ILE A 17 2.82 -44.02 16.87
CA ILE A 17 2.71 -43.70 15.44
C ILE A 17 1.55 -42.72 15.20
N LEU A 18 0.37 -42.98 15.79
CA LEU A 18 -0.83 -42.17 15.59
C LEU A 18 -0.67 -40.74 16.12
N ILE A 19 0.00 -40.53 17.26
CA ILE A 19 0.21 -39.18 17.83
C ILE A 19 1.23 -38.33 17.04
N PHE A 20 2.09 -38.94 16.23
CA PHE A 20 3.06 -38.22 15.37
C PHE A 20 2.55 -37.97 13.95
N LEU A 21 1.31 -38.34 13.63
CA LEU A 21 0.77 -38.06 12.31
C LEU A 21 0.59 -36.54 12.12
N PRO A 22 0.96 -36.00 10.95
CA PRO A 22 1.05 -34.56 10.74
C PRO A 22 -0.33 -33.89 10.67
N ASP A 23 -1.35 -34.59 10.19
CA ASP A 23 -2.68 -34.03 9.98
C ASP A 23 -3.79 -35.08 10.11
N TYR A 24 -5.04 -34.60 10.14
CA TYR A 24 -6.22 -35.46 10.28
C TYR A 24 -6.46 -36.34 9.04
N ARG A 25 -5.99 -35.92 7.86
CA ARG A 25 -6.14 -36.71 6.62
C ARG A 25 -5.28 -37.97 6.71
N THR A 26 -4.04 -37.82 7.18
CA THR A 26 -3.07 -38.89 7.40
C THR A 26 -3.52 -39.78 8.54
N LEU A 27 -4.04 -39.21 9.63
CA LEU A 27 -4.70 -39.98 10.70
C LEU A 27 -5.82 -40.86 10.15
N ARG A 28 -6.76 -40.26 9.40
CA ARG A 28 -7.90 -40.98 8.81
C ARG A 28 -7.45 -42.09 7.86
N ALA A 29 -6.49 -41.81 6.97
CA ALA A 29 -5.95 -42.82 6.06
C ALA A 29 -5.29 -43.98 6.84
N THR A 30 -4.53 -43.65 7.89
CA THR A 30 -3.82 -44.64 8.72
C THR A 30 -4.79 -45.55 9.46
N ILE A 31 -5.82 -45.00 10.14
CA ILE A 31 -6.80 -45.83 10.87
C ILE A 31 -7.66 -46.67 9.94
N LEU A 32 -7.91 -46.22 8.70
CA LEU A 32 -8.66 -46.99 7.70
C LEU A 32 -7.83 -48.11 7.04
N SER A 33 -6.50 -48.03 7.13
CA SER A 33 -5.61 -49.02 6.50
C SER A 33 -5.55 -50.36 7.25
N SER A 34 -5.83 -50.38 8.56
CA SER A 34 -5.69 -51.58 9.39
C SER A 34 -6.56 -51.53 10.65
N LYS A 35 -7.17 -52.67 10.98
CA LYS A 35 -8.00 -52.84 12.19
C LYS A 35 -7.21 -52.62 13.49
N ALA A 36 -5.90 -52.88 13.49
CA ALA A 36 -5.04 -52.66 14.67
C ALA A 36 -4.94 -51.16 14.98
N PHE A 37 -4.65 -50.33 13.97
CA PHE A 37 -4.62 -48.87 14.11
C PHE A 37 -5.97 -48.31 14.53
N TYR A 38 -7.06 -48.79 13.91
CA TYR A 38 -8.41 -48.38 14.31
C TYR A 38 -8.74 -48.76 15.76
N GLY A 39 -8.38 -49.97 16.20
CA GLY A 39 -8.60 -50.41 17.58
C GLY A 39 -7.89 -49.54 18.61
N VAL A 40 -6.62 -49.21 18.38
CA VAL A 40 -5.86 -48.29 19.25
C VAL A 40 -6.47 -46.89 19.24
N PHE A 41 -6.87 -46.39 18.06
CA PHE A 41 -7.57 -45.10 17.97
C PHE A 41 -8.88 -45.09 18.76
N GLN A 42 -9.69 -46.15 18.70
CA GLN A 42 -10.93 -46.27 19.47
C GLN A 42 -10.68 -46.28 20.98
N ASN A 43 -9.55 -46.85 21.42
CA ASN A 43 -9.20 -46.88 22.84
C ASN A 43 -8.71 -45.51 23.34
N HIS A 44 -7.94 -44.76 22.52
CA HIS A 44 -7.31 -43.49 22.93
C HIS A 44 -7.65 -42.28 22.04
N PRO A 45 -8.92 -42.04 21.64
CA PRO A 45 -9.25 -41.06 20.61
C PRO A 45 -8.88 -39.65 21.04
N HIS A 46 -9.06 -39.30 22.32
CA HIS A 46 -8.79 -37.94 22.82
C HIS A 46 -7.30 -37.60 22.86
N SER A 47 -6.44 -38.55 23.25
CA SER A 47 -4.99 -38.36 23.28
C SER A 47 -4.46 -38.17 21.85
N ILE A 48 -4.89 -39.05 20.94
CA ILE A 48 -4.48 -39.03 19.53
C ILE A 48 -4.97 -37.77 18.83
N LEU A 49 -6.26 -37.42 18.96
CA LEU A 49 -6.78 -36.21 18.34
C LEU A 49 -6.09 -34.97 18.88
N ARG A 50 -5.88 -34.86 20.20
CA ARG A 50 -5.15 -33.72 20.78
C ARG A 50 -3.73 -33.60 20.24
N ALA A 51 -3.00 -34.71 20.11
CA ALA A 51 -1.65 -34.70 19.57
C ALA A 51 -1.63 -34.31 18.09
N VAL A 52 -2.54 -34.86 17.27
CA VAL A 52 -2.66 -34.47 15.85
C VAL A 52 -3.08 -33.02 15.71
N SER A 53 -4.00 -32.51 16.54
CA SER A 53 -4.34 -31.09 16.59
C SER A 53 -3.12 -30.21 16.90
N TYR A 54 -2.27 -30.65 17.83
CA TYR A 54 -1.03 -29.96 18.15
C TYR A 54 -0.04 -30.01 16.98
N ASN A 55 0.07 -31.11 16.24
CA ASN A 55 0.91 -31.17 15.04
C ASN A 55 0.41 -30.23 13.93
N VAL A 56 -0.91 -30.04 13.80
CA VAL A 56 -1.53 -29.15 12.80
C VAL A 56 -1.37 -27.66 13.14
N THR A 57 -1.49 -27.30 14.42
CA THR A 57 -1.55 -25.88 14.88
C THR A 57 -0.32 -25.44 15.69
N GLY A 58 0.60 -26.35 15.93
CA GLY A 58 1.76 -26.14 16.78
C GLY A 58 1.39 -25.81 18.23
N PRO A 59 2.27 -25.07 18.93
CA PRO A 59 2.04 -24.62 20.31
C PRO A 59 0.88 -23.63 20.46
N ALA A 60 0.31 -23.12 19.36
CA ALA A 60 -0.82 -22.20 19.35
C ALA A 60 -2.20 -22.90 19.41
N LEU A 61 -2.23 -24.22 19.64
CA LEU A 61 -3.48 -24.99 19.77
C LEU A 61 -4.52 -24.37 20.73
N PRO A 62 -4.17 -23.84 21.92
CA PRO A 62 -5.14 -23.21 22.79
C PRO A 62 -5.83 -22.01 22.12
N GLN A 63 -5.09 -21.18 21.39
CA GLN A 63 -5.65 -20.03 20.68
C GLN A 63 -6.54 -20.47 19.52
N ALA A 64 -6.11 -21.47 18.75
CA ALA A 64 -6.90 -22.04 17.67
C ALA A 64 -8.24 -22.60 18.17
N LEU A 65 -8.22 -23.34 19.29
CA LEU A 65 -9.44 -23.83 19.93
C LEU A 65 -10.30 -22.70 20.48
N ARG A 66 -9.70 -21.61 20.98
CA ARG A 66 -10.46 -20.43 21.42
C ARG A 66 -11.29 -19.85 20.29
N VAL A 67 -10.70 -19.69 19.11
CA VAL A 67 -11.41 -19.19 17.92
C VAL A 67 -12.61 -20.10 17.64
N ILE A 68 -12.41 -21.42 17.61
CA ILE A 68 -13.46 -22.38 17.26
C ILE A 68 -14.58 -22.40 18.31
N ARG A 69 -14.20 -22.45 19.59
CA ARG A 69 -15.11 -22.57 20.73
C ARG A 69 -15.71 -21.24 21.19
N TYR A 70 -15.29 -20.12 20.62
CA TYR A 70 -15.89 -18.84 20.91
C TYR A 70 -17.36 -18.85 20.45
N SER A 71 -18.24 -18.63 21.42
CA SER A 71 -19.66 -18.37 21.21
C SER A 71 -19.90 -16.94 21.63
N ALA A 72 -20.40 -16.11 20.70
CA ALA A 72 -20.79 -14.76 21.03
C ALA A 72 -21.88 -14.80 22.12
N PRO A 73 -21.84 -13.89 23.11
CA PRO A 73 -22.96 -13.74 24.04
C PRO A 73 -24.21 -13.43 23.23
N GLU A 74 -25.30 -14.19 23.41
CA GLU A 74 -26.58 -13.84 22.80
C GLU A 74 -27.03 -12.47 23.35
N PRO A 75 -27.23 -11.45 22.48
CA PRO A 75 -27.47 -10.07 22.91
C PRO A 75 -28.75 -9.91 23.73
N ASP A 76 -29.73 -10.79 23.51
CA ASP A 76 -31.06 -10.72 24.11
C ASP A 76 -31.39 -11.90 25.04
N ALA A 77 -30.38 -12.68 25.47
CA ALA A 77 -30.62 -13.73 26.44
C ALA A 77 -31.25 -13.08 27.70
N PRO A 78 -32.53 -13.37 28.02
CA PRO A 78 -33.22 -12.67 29.08
C PRO A 78 -32.42 -12.85 30.36
N THR A 79 -32.16 -11.74 31.05
CA THR A 79 -31.50 -11.72 32.36
C THR A 79 -32.47 -12.26 33.43
N ASP A 80 -33.11 -13.39 33.16
CA ASP A 80 -33.92 -14.10 34.13
C ASP A 80 -32.95 -14.65 35.18
N PRO A 81 -32.99 -14.14 36.42
CA PRO A 81 -32.10 -14.61 37.49
C PRO A 81 -32.30 -16.11 37.81
N SER A 82 -33.33 -16.76 37.26
CA SER A 82 -33.58 -18.21 37.38
C SER A 82 -32.94 -19.05 36.27
N MET A 83 -32.49 -18.44 35.16
CA MET A 83 -31.79 -19.16 34.08
C MET A 83 -30.36 -19.47 34.51
N THR A 84 -29.92 -20.71 34.25
CA THR A 84 -28.54 -21.14 34.52
C THR A 84 -27.57 -20.14 33.89
N PRO A 85 -26.55 -19.65 34.63
CA PRO A 85 -25.63 -18.65 34.10
C PRO A 85 -25.04 -19.15 32.79
N SER A 86 -25.08 -18.29 31.76
CA SER A 86 -24.52 -18.61 30.45
C SER A 86 -23.11 -19.20 30.63
N PRO A 87 -22.78 -20.29 29.94
CA PRO A 87 -21.48 -20.92 30.07
C PRO A 87 -20.39 -19.88 29.93
N ARG A 88 -19.46 -19.84 30.90
CA ARG A 88 -18.32 -18.93 30.83
C ARG A 88 -17.60 -19.14 29.49
N PRO A 89 -17.23 -18.06 28.77
CA PRO A 89 -16.45 -18.17 27.54
C PRO A 89 -15.16 -18.96 27.78
N TRP A 90 -14.86 -19.88 26.87
CA TRP A 90 -13.64 -20.68 26.94
C TRP A 90 -12.39 -19.79 26.83
N ARG A 91 -11.43 -20.00 27.72
CA ARG A 91 -10.15 -19.26 27.78
C ARG A 91 -8.98 -20.13 27.38
N GLU A 92 -7.89 -19.50 26.93
CA GLU A 92 -6.66 -20.18 26.51
C GLU A 92 -5.99 -20.98 27.65
N SER A 93 -6.31 -20.66 28.91
CA SER A 93 -5.86 -21.38 30.10
C SER A 93 -6.73 -22.57 30.47
N ASP A 94 -7.91 -22.71 29.87
CA ASP A 94 -8.83 -23.80 30.20
C ASP A 94 -8.26 -25.12 29.69
N PRO A 95 -8.51 -26.24 30.40
CA PRO A 95 -8.04 -27.53 29.93
C PRO A 95 -8.60 -27.81 28.54
N VAL A 96 -7.75 -28.38 27.68
CA VAL A 96 -8.15 -28.82 26.34
C VAL A 96 -9.14 -29.98 26.51
N SER A 97 -10.43 -29.65 26.60
CA SER A 97 -11.51 -30.63 26.58
C SER A 97 -11.46 -31.43 25.27
N PRO A 98 -12.00 -32.66 25.24
CA PRO A 98 -12.06 -33.49 24.06
C PRO A 98 -12.38 -32.72 22.78
N ILE A 99 -11.49 -32.85 21.78
CA ILE A 99 -11.63 -32.17 20.49
C ILE A 99 -12.61 -32.98 19.65
N ARG A 100 -13.67 -32.33 19.16
CA ARG A 100 -14.73 -32.95 18.35
C ARG A 100 -14.31 -33.00 16.88
N ASP A 101 -14.90 -33.92 16.11
CA ASP A 101 -14.61 -34.07 14.68
C ASP A 101 -14.86 -32.79 13.85
N GLU A 102 -15.88 -32.00 14.24
CA GLU A 102 -16.14 -30.68 13.64
C GLU A 102 -15.02 -29.69 13.95
N GLU A 103 -14.53 -29.67 15.20
CA GLU A 103 -13.42 -28.82 15.61
C GLU A 103 -12.13 -29.22 14.86
N CYS A 104 -11.90 -30.52 14.62
CA CYS A 104 -10.78 -30.99 13.81
C CYS A 104 -10.78 -30.39 12.39
N ARG A 105 -11.96 -30.35 11.74
CA ARG A 105 -12.10 -29.74 10.40
C ARG A 105 -11.81 -28.24 10.42
N GLN A 106 -12.35 -27.52 11.39
CA GLN A 106 -12.13 -26.07 11.53
C GLN A 106 -10.67 -25.75 11.90
N LEU A 107 -10.03 -26.57 12.75
CA LEU A 107 -8.60 -26.43 13.06
C LEU A 107 -7.75 -26.57 11.81
N GLN A 108 -8.02 -27.57 10.97
CA GLN A 108 -7.29 -27.78 9.71
C GLN A 108 -7.46 -26.60 8.75
N GLN A 109 -8.68 -26.06 8.64
CA GLN A 109 -8.97 -24.90 7.79
C GLN A 109 -8.25 -23.64 8.28
N ASN A 110 -8.37 -23.32 9.57
CA ASN A 110 -7.73 -22.15 10.14
C ASN A 110 -6.20 -22.28 10.10
N ALA A 111 -5.64 -23.45 10.39
CA ALA A 111 -4.21 -23.71 10.27
C ALA A 111 -3.69 -23.49 8.84
N ALA A 112 -4.43 -23.92 7.82
CA ALA A 112 -4.04 -23.69 6.43
C ALA A 112 -3.98 -22.19 6.07
N VAL A 113 -4.87 -21.37 6.64
CA VAL A 113 -4.83 -19.91 6.49
C VAL A 113 -3.61 -19.32 7.21
N VAL A 114 -3.39 -19.73 8.47
CA VAL A 114 -2.26 -19.23 9.30
C VAL A 114 -0.92 -19.58 8.67
N CYS A 115 -0.69 -20.83 8.24
CA CYS A 115 0.56 -21.24 7.60
C CYS A 115 0.81 -20.46 6.30
N ALA A 116 -0.21 -20.25 5.49
CA ALA A 116 -0.06 -19.48 4.25
C ALA A 116 0.25 -18.00 4.49
N LEU A 117 -0.33 -17.40 5.55
CA LEU A 117 0.01 -16.05 5.98
C LEU A 117 1.41 -15.99 6.58
N GLU A 118 1.87 -17.05 7.27
CA GLU A 118 3.22 -17.15 7.79
C GLU A 118 4.26 -17.24 6.68
N ASP A 119 4.00 -18.05 5.64
CA ASP A 119 4.86 -18.14 4.46
C ASP A 119 5.03 -16.76 3.82
N LEU A 120 3.93 -16.02 3.67
CA LEU A 120 3.93 -14.66 3.11
C LEU A 120 4.62 -13.64 4.03
N PHE A 121 4.37 -13.71 5.33
CA PHE A 121 5.01 -12.84 6.32
C PHE A 121 6.52 -13.09 6.37
N SER A 122 6.93 -14.34 6.40
CA SER A 122 8.33 -14.75 6.41
C SER A 122 9.02 -14.32 5.13
N SER A 123 8.42 -14.55 3.96
CA SER A 123 9.02 -14.13 2.70
C SER A 123 9.17 -12.61 2.62
N ARG A 124 8.23 -11.84 3.16
CA ARG A 124 8.31 -10.38 3.13
C ARG A 124 9.25 -9.78 4.16
N HIS A 125 9.18 -10.23 5.41
CA HIS A 125 9.77 -9.52 6.56
C HIS A 125 10.89 -10.29 7.27
N LYS A 126 11.09 -11.59 6.96
CA LYS A 126 12.17 -12.40 7.53
C LYS A 126 13.26 -12.69 6.52
N ASP A 127 12.90 -13.36 5.43
CA ASP A 127 13.81 -13.81 4.37
C ASP A 127 13.08 -13.97 3.03
N ARG A 128 13.32 -13.00 2.15
CA ARG A 128 12.77 -12.93 0.79
C ARG A 128 13.35 -13.91 -0.22
N THR A 129 14.35 -14.70 0.17
CA THR A 129 14.89 -15.77 -0.69
C THR A 129 14.06 -17.04 -0.61
N SER A 130 13.21 -17.17 0.41
CA SER A 130 12.33 -18.33 0.61
C SER A 130 10.87 -17.98 0.38
N GLN A 131 10.16 -18.87 -0.32
CA GLN A 131 8.71 -18.80 -0.51
C GLN A 131 7.94 -19.56 0.59
N VAL A 132 8.66 -20.25 1.47
CA VAL A 132 8.12 -20.94 2.65
C VAL A 132 8.67 -20.29 3.90
N SER A 133 7.93 -20.42 5.01
CA SER A 133 8.36 -19.86 6.30
C SER A 133 9.74 -20.37 6.71
N VAL A 134 10.60 -19.44 7.07
CA VAL A 134 11.89 -19.68 7.74
C VAL A 134 11.90 -19.08 9.15
N LEU A 135 10.71 -18.79 9.69
CA LEU A 135 10.57 -18.40 11.08
C LEU A 135 11.07 -19.53 11.98
N ASN A 136 11.81 -19.19 13.02
CA ASN A 136 12.16 -20.18 14.04
C ASN A 136 10.89 -20.59 14.83
N SER A 137 10.97 -21.67 15.61
CA SER A 137 9.79 -22.20 16.32
C SER A 137 9.14 -21.20 17.28
N MET A 138 9.92 -20.27 17.86
CA MET A 138 9.40 -19.22 18.74
C MET A 138 8.72 -18.11 17.94
N GLU A 139 9.36 -17.62 16.86
CA GLU A 139 8.80 -16.62 15.95
C GLU A 139 7.48 -17.11 15.33
N SER A 140 7.47 -18.35 14.83
CA SER A 140 6.29 -19.02 14.28
C SER A 140 5.16 -19.12 15.30
N TRP A 141 5.48 -19.51 16.55
CA TRP A 141 4.48 -19.53 17.63
C TRP A 141 3.91 -18.15 17.93
N ARG A 142 4.74 -17.09 18.04
CA ARG A 142 4.27 -15.72 18.27
C ARG A 142 3.36 -15.25 17.13
N PHE A 143 3.75 -15.51 15.88
CA PHE A 143 2.96 -15.19 14.69
C PHE A 143 1.62 -15.92 14.70
N HIS A 144 1.61 -17.24 14.83
CA HIS A 144 0.39 -18.07 14.86
C HIS A 144 -0.56 -17.62 15.97
N ARG A 145 -0.03 -17.41 17.18
CA ARG A 145 -0.79 -16.93 18.33
C ARG A 145 -1.47 -15.61 18.03
N ALA A 146 -0.77 -14.65 17.42
CA ALA A 146 -1.30 -13.35 17.06
C ALA A 146 -2.36 -13.45 15.94
N VAL A 147 -2.15 -14.27 14.90
CA VAL A 147 -3.15 -14.48 13.84
C VAL A 147 -4.42 -15.13 14.37
N TYR A 148 -4.32 -16.17 15.21
CA TYR A 148 -5.51 -16.77 15.84
C TYR A 148 -6.26 -15.77 16.73
N ARG A 149 -5.56 -14.85 17.40
CA ARG A 149 -6.23 -13.77 18.15
C ARG A 149 -6.89 -12.74 17.25
N ALA A 150 -6.30 -12.40 16.10
CA ALA A 150 -6.99 -11.60 15.09
C ALA A 150 -8.28 -12.30 14.60
N MET A 151 -8.22 -13.60 14.29
CA MET A 151 -9.41 -14.42 13.95
C MET A 151 -10.46 -14.45 15.08
N LEU A 152 -10.02 -14.47 16.34
CA LEU A 152 -10.93 -14.41 17.49
C LEU A 152 -11.66 -13.08 17.55
N ILE A 153 -10.96 -11.96 17.33
CA ILE A 153 -11.55 -10.62 17.35
C ILE A 153 -12.59 -10.49 16.24
N THR A 154 -12.28 -10.91 15.01
CA THR A 154 -13.24 -10.87 13.91
C THR A 154 -14.46 -11.74 14.14
N LYS A 155 -14.27 -12.91 14.77
CA LYS A 155 -15.38 -13.78 15.15
C LYS A 155 -16.20 -13.21 16.31
N ALA A 156 -15.57 -12.47 17.22
CA ALA A 156 -16.23 -11.87 18.38
C ALA A 156 -17.02 -10.62 18.02
N PHE A 157 -16.58 -9.88 17.01
CA PHE A 157 -17.15 -8.62 16.56
C PHE A 157 -17.30 -8.61 15.02
N PRO A 158 -18.11 -9.53 14.46
CA PRO A 158 -18.33 -9.58 13.02
C PRO A 158 -19.07 -8.33 12.55
N ILE A 159 -18.78 -7.89 11.32
CA ILE A 159 -19.43 -6.72 10.71
C ILE A 159 -20.96 -6.90 10.70
N GLU A 160 -21.41 -8.09 10.33
CA GLU A 160 -22.82 -8.44 10.22
C GLU A 160 -23.54 -8.53 11.58
N GLY A 161 -22.78 -8.47 12.68
CA GLY A 161 -23.31 -8.51 14.04
C GLY A 161 -23.64 -7.13 14.63
N TYR A 162 -23.28 -6.03 13.95
CA TYR A 162 -23.62 -4.70 14.42
C TYR A 162 -25.06 -4.32 14.04
N PRO A 163 -25.83 -3.70 14.97
CA PRO A 163 -27.09 -3.06 14.62
C PRO A 163 -26.90 -2.01 13.52
N GLU A 164 -27.90 -1.86 12.64
CA GLU A 164 -27.89 -0.85 11.57
C GLU A 164 -27.62 0.56 12.13
N GLU A 165 -28.15 0.89 13.31
CA GLU A 165 -27.95 2.17 14.01
C GLU A 165 -26.47 2.50 14.31
N LEU A 166 -25.59 1.49 14.40
CA LEU A 166 -24.15 1.68 14.59
C LEU A 166 -23.37 1.79 13.27
N LEU A 167 -24.03 1.44 12.17
CA LEU A 167 -23.50 1.54 10.82
C LEU A 167 -23.90 2.86 10.14
N ASP A 168 -24.85 3.60 10.72
CA ASP A 168 -25.21 4.96 10.30
C ASP A 168 -24.04 5.96 10.44
N ASP A 169 -24.08 7.05 9.66
CA ASP A 169 -23.05 8.11 9.66
C ASP A 169 -22.93 8.85 11.02
N GLU A 170 -24.04 8.95 11.75
CA GLU A 170 -24.14 9.60 13.06
C GLU A 170 -24.70 8.62 14.10
N PRO A 171 -23.94 7.58 14.47
CA PRO A 171 -24.42 6.58 15.41
C PRO A 171 -24.56 7.19 16.81
N ASP A 172 -25.46 6.64 17.62
CA ASP A 172 -25.59 7.03 19.02
C ASP A 172 -24.24 6.90 19.75
N PRO A 173 -23.66 7.99 20.29
CA PRO A 173 -22.33 7.96 20.91
C PRO A 173 -22.23 6.97 22.07
N ASP A 174 -23.31 6.78 22.83
CA ASP A 174 -23.32 5.86 23.98
C ASP A 174 -23.31 4.39 23.51
N ALA A 175 -24.11 4.04 22.50
CA ALA A 175 -24.09 2.73 21.87
C ALA A 175 -22.74 2.42 21.20
N LEU A 176 -22.17 3.37 20.47
CA LEU A 176 -20.85 3.26 19.85
C LEU A 176 -19.76 2.99 20.90
N GLN A 177 -19.73 3.80 21.97
CA GLN A 177 -18.76 3.67 23.05
C GLN A 177 -18.92 2.34 23.79
N LYS A 178 -20.15 1.85 23.95
CA LYS A 178 -20.44 0.55 24.57
C LYS A 178 -19.83 -0.61 23.77
N GLU A 179 -19.98 -0.63 22.45
CA GLU A 179 -19.38 -1.68 21.61
C GLU A 179 -17.84 -1.57 21.56
N ARG A 180 -17.29 -0.36 21.45
CA ARG A 180 -15.84 -0.13 21.55
C ARG A 180 -15.27 -0.62 22.89
N LEU A 181 -16.02 -0.42 23.98
CA LEU A 181 -15.63 -0.92 25.30
C LEU A 181 -15.62 -2.45 25.37
N LYS A 182 -16.57 -3.16 24.74
CA LYS A 182 -16.55 -4.63 24.66
C LYS A 182 -15.31 -5.13 23.93
N ARG A 183 -14.94 -4.52 22.80
CA ARG A 183 -13.70 -4.81 22.06
C ARG A 183 -12.46 -4.60 22.94
N LYS A 184 -12.39 -3.45 23.61
CA LYS A 184 -11.33 -3.14 24.58
C LYS A 184 -11.25 -4.18 25.69
N GLN A 185 -12.38 -4.61 26.26
CA GLN A 185 -12.42 -5.62 27.33
C GLN A 185 -11.85 -6.97 26.88
N LEU A 186 -12.17 -7.42 25.66
CA LEU A 186 -11.58 -8.65 25.11
C LEU A 186 -10.05 -8.52 24.98
N LEU A 187 -9.56 -7.41 24.43
CA LEU A 187 -8.13 -7.15 24.25
C LEU A 187 -7.38 -6.97 25.58
N MET A 188 -8.04 -6.47 26.62
CA MET A 188 -7.44 -6.33 27.95
C MET A 188 -7.05 -7.68 28.59
N GLU A 189 -7.58 -8.80 28.09
CA GLU A 189 -7.18 -10.14 28.54
C GLU A 189 -5.75 -10.52 28.11
N PHE A 190 -5.15 -9.81 27.16
CA PHE A 190 -3.80 -10.10 26.65
C PHE A 190 -2.73 -9.26 27.33
N SER A 191 -1.54 -9.84 27.52
CA SER A 191 -0.37 -9.11 28.03
C SER A 191 0.13 -8.07 27.02
N SER A 192 0.93 -7.11 27.46
CA SER A 192 1.41 -6.05 26.57
C SER A 192 2.33 -6.55 25.45
N HIS A 193 3.09 -7.61 25.70
CA HIS A 193 3.89 -8.28 24.66
C HIS A 193 2.98 -8.85 23.57
N GLU A 194 1.93 -9.55 23.98
CA GLU A 194 0.96 -10.16 23.07
C GLU A 194 0.17 -9.13 22.26
N LEU A 195 -0.11 -7.96 22.83
CA LEU A 195 -0.73 -6.86 22.08
C LEU A 195 0.21 -6.26 21.03
N ARG A 196 1.54 -6.27 21.26
CA ARG A 196 2.52 -5.84 20.25
C ARG A 196 2.62 -6.85 19.10
N GLU A 197 2.60 -8.14 19.42
CA GLU A 197 2.52 -9.21 18.41
C GLU A 197 1.25 -9.08 17.56
N LEU A 198 0.09 -8.90 18.21
CA LEU A 198 -1.19 -8.71 17.53
C LEU A 198 -1.16 -7.46 16.64
N ARG A 199 -0.65 -6.33 17.14
CA ARG A 199 -0.52 -5.09 16.34
C ARG A 199 0.31 -5.34 15.08
N SER A 200 1.42 -6.05 15.20
CA SER A 200 2.28 -6.35 14.07
C SER A 200 1.55 -7.20 13.03
N VAL A 201 0.88 -8.27 13.46
CA VAL A 201 0.07 -9.09 12.55
C VAL A 201 -1.05 -8.28 11.89
N THR A 202 -1.71 -7.36 12.60
CA THR A 202 -2.73 -6.51 11.99
C THR A 202 -2.17 -5.57 10.93
N LEU A 203 -1.01 -4.94 11.18
CA LEU A 203 -0.34 -4.11 10.19
C LEU A 203 0.07 -4.92 8.96
N PHE A 204 0.55 -6.15 9.16
CA PHE A 204 0.85 -7.07 8.07
C PHE A 204 -0.41 -7.42 7.25
N LEU A 205 -1.54 -7.71 7.90
CA LEU A 205 -2.80 -8.01 7.21
C LEU A 205 -3.34 -6.82 6.42
N MET A 206 -3.13 -5.60 6.91
CA MET A 206 -3.44 -4.36 6.19
C MET A 206 -2.55 -4.23 4.95
N GLU A 207 -1.22 -4.44 5.10
CA GLU A 207 -0.27 -4.44 3.98
C GLU A 207 -0.66 -5.47 2.90
N VAL A 208 -1.03 -6.69 3.29
CA VAL A 208 -1.50 -7.75 2.37
C VAL A 208 -2.79 -7.34 1.64
N THR A 209 -3.68 -6.61 2.32
CA THR A 209 -4.91 -6.09 1.70
C THR A 209 -4.61 -4.99 0.70
N THR A 210 -3.71 -4.06 1.06
CA THR A 210 -3.21 -3.03 0.14
C THR A 210 -2.60 -3.66 -1.11
N TRP A 211 -1.81 -4.73 -0.96
CA TRP A 211 -1.26 -5.45 -2.11
C TRP A 211 -2.34 -6.06 -3.00
N ALA A 212 -3.40 -6.64 -2.41
CA ALA A 212 -4.52 -7.17 -3.17
C ALA A 212 -5.27 -6.06 -3.93
N ALA A 213 -5.48 -4.91 -3.30
CA ALA A 213 -6.14 -3.75 -3.89
C ALA A 213 -5.36 -3.19 -5.08
N VAL A 214 -4.06 -2.96 -4.88
CA VAL A 214 -3.14 -2.47 -5.92
C VAL A 214 -3.06 -3.49 -7.06
N ALA A 215 -3.01 -4.79 -6.75
CA ALA A 215 -2.95 -5.86 -7.75
C ALA A 215 -4.21 -6.01 -8.60
N GLY A 216 -5.38 -5.76 -8.02
CA GLY A 216 -6.67 -5.79 -8.72
C GLY A 216 -6.98 -4.50 -9.47
N CYS A 217 -6.08 -3.51 -9.39
CA CYS A 217 -6.27 -2.19 -9.96
C CYS A 217 -7.59 -1.54 -9.52
N SER A 218 -7.98 -1.83 -8.27
CA SER A 218 -9.18 -1.29 -7.66
C SER A 218 -8.98 0.20 -7.40
N ASP A 219 -9.77 1.05 -8.06
CA ASP A 219 -9.84 2.50 -7.78
C ASP A 219 -10.47 2.80 -6.40
N TYR A 220 -10.49 1.83 -5.47
CA TYR A 220 -11.19 1.98 -4.20
C TYR A 220 -10.47 3.00 -3.31
N PRO A 221 -11.13 4.11 -2.94
CA PRO A 221 -10.62 5.09 -1.96
C PRO A 221 -10.41 4.50 -0.56
N LEU A 222 -10.74 3.22 -0.36
CA LEU A 222 -10.82 2.56 0.93
C LEU A 222 -9.53 2.39 1.69
N LEU A 223 -8.38 2.60 1.05
CA LEU A 223 -7.10 2.48 1.72
C LEU A 223 -6.84 3.61 2.73
N GLU A 224 -7.68 4.66 2.78
CA GLU A 224 -7.52 5.72 3.77
C GLU A 224 -7.91 5.29 5.21
N SER A 225 -8.82 4.31 5.36
CA SER A 225 -9.18 3.73 6.67
C SER A 225 -8.75 2.28 6.75
N GLU A 226 -7.43 2.09 6.88
CA GLU A 226 -6.76 0.79 6.76
C GLU A 226 -7.29 -0.28 7.75
N ASP A 227 -7.92 0.10 8.86
CA ASP A 227 -8.35 -0.84 9.91
C ASP A 227 -9.66 -1.60 9.58
N VAL A 228 -10.51 -1.08 8.69
CA VAL A 228 -11.85 -1.66 8.40
C VAL A 228 -11.73 -3.09 7.85
N VAL A 229 -10.75 -3.32 6.99
CA VAL A 229 -10.53 -4.62 6.35
C VAL A 229 -10.18 -5.71 7.35
N LEU A 230 -9.66 -5.34 8.53
CA LEU A 230 -9.38 -6.29 9.61
C LEU A 230 -10.64 -6.93 10.17
N ALA A 231 -11.81 -6.30 10.07
CA ALA A 231 -13.07 -6.87 10.54
C ALA A 231 -13.55 -8.05 9.68
N LEU A 232 -13.10 -8.14 8.42
CA LEU A 232 -13.39 -9.25 7.50
C LEU A 232 -12.57 -10.52 7.84
N GLY A 233 -11.41 -10.30 8.46
CA GLY A 233 -10.57 -11.34 9.03
C GLY A 233 -9.58 -12.02 8.07
N PRO A 234 -8.62 -12.76 8.65
CA PRO A 234 -7.41 -13.18 7.91
C PRO A 234 -7.68 -14.10 6.71
N ALA A 235 -8.72 -14.93 6.76
CA ALA A 235 -9.05 -15.86 5.68
C ALA A 235 -9.53 -15.15 4.41
N ARG A 236 -10.36 -14.10 4.56
CA ARG A 236 -10.84 -13.29 3.43
C ARG A 236 -9.71 -12.45 2.84
N ILE A 237 -8.89 -11.83 3.70
CA ILE A 237 -7.69 -11.08 3.27
C ILE A 237 -6.74 -11.97 2.46
N LEU A 238 -6.43 -13.18 2.93
CA LEU A 238 -5.61 -14.13 2.19
C LEU A 238 -6.24 -14.54 0.85
N THR A 239 -7.56 -14.70 0.81
CA THR A 239 -8.30 -15.03 -0.41
C THR A 239 -8.23 -13.89 -1.42
N ALA A 240 -8.40 -12.64 -0.98
CA ALA A 240 -8.27 -11.44 -1.79
C ALA A 240 -6.86 -11.31 -2.38
N TYR A 241 -5.83 -11.51 -1.54
CA TYR A 241 -4.44 -11.52 -1.97
C TYR A 241 -4.16 -12.57 -3.06
N ARG A 242 -4.60 -13.82 -2.86
CA ARG A 242 -4.44 -14.91 -3.84
C ARG A 242 -5.22 -14.65 -5.13
N GLY A 243 -6.43 -14.10 -5.00
CA GLY A 243 -7.27 -13.71 -6.14
C GLY A 243 -6.75 -12.49 -6.87
N ARG A 244 -5.83 -11.72 -6.27
CA ARG A 244 -5.33 -10.44 -6.79
C ARG A 244 -6.48 -9.45 -7.01
N THR A 245 -7.46 -9.47 -6.12
CA THR A 245 -8.68 -8.67 -6.22
C THR A 245 -9.31 -8.53 -4.83
N LEU A 246 -10.03 -7.43 -4.60
CA LEU A 246 -10.84 -7.26 -3.40
C LEU A 246 -12.22 -7.92 -3.53
N ASP A 247 -12.56 -8.58 -4.64
CA ASP A 247 -13.88 -9.21 -4.86
C ASP A 247 -14.36 -10.10 -3.70
N PRO A 248 -13.51 -10.93 -3.03
CA PRO A 248 -13.94 -11.72 -1.87
C PRO A 248 -14.40 -10.92 -0.65
N MET A 249 -14.21 -9.60 -0.70
CA MET A 249 -14.51 -8.62 0.33
C MET A 249 -15.45 -7.52 -0.19
N ALA A 250 -15.68 -7.46 -1.51
CA ALA A 250 -16.35 -6.34 -2.15
C ALA A 250 -17.82 -6.24 -1.74
N ASP A 251 -18.54 -7.35 -1.63
CA ASP A 251 -19.95 -7.34 -1.26
C ASP A 251 -20.14 -6.79 0.16
N GLU A 252 -19.36 -7.25 1.13
CA GLU A 252 -19.43 -6.77 2.52
C GLU A 252 -18.91 -5.34 2.66
N LEU A 253 -17.79 -5.00 2.01
CA LEU A 253 -17.28 -3.63 2.03
C LEU A 253 -18.31 -2.68 1.41
N THR A 254 -18.85 -3.00 0.23
CA THR A 254 -19.85 -2.14 -0.44
C THR A 254 -21.11 -1.98 0.42
N ALA A 255 -21.54 -3.02 1.14
CA ALA A 255 -22.69 -2.93 2.04
C ALA A 255 -22.41 -2.01 3.24
N VAL A 256 -21.19 -2.01 3.76
CA VAL A 256 -20.75 -1.22 4.92
C VAL A 256 -20.45 0.23 4.56
N LEU A 257 -19.99 0.47 3.34
CA LEU A 257 -19.45 1.75 2.87
C LEU A 257 -20.42 2.44 1.92
N ALA A 258 -21.72 2.28 2.18
CA ALA A 258 -22.72 3.07 1.50
C ALA A 258 -22.33 4.56 1.65
N ASP A 259 -22.35 5.30 0.53
CA ASP A 259 -22.03 6.73 0.48
C ASP A 259 -20.55 7.13 0.75
N ASP A 260 -19.59 6.21 0.56
CA ASP A 260 -18.15 6.46 0.70
C ASP A 260 -17.72 6.88 2.13
N VAL A 261 -18.57 6.65 3.13
CA VAL A 261 -18.29 6.92 4.54
C VAL A 261 -17.99 5.60 5.26
N VAL A 262 -16.89 5.58 6.02
CA VAL A 262 -16.57 4.45 6.90
C VAL A 262 -17.38 4.60 8.18
N PRO A 263 -18.21 3.62 8.57
CA PRO A 263 -18.94 3.69 9.82
C PRO A 263 -18.02 3.87 11.02
N ALA A 264 -18.37 4.78 11.93
CA ALA A 264 -17.54 5.11 13.09
C ALA A 264 -17.23 3.88 13.98
N ILE A 265 -18.08 2.85 13.96
CA ILE A 265 -17.82 1.60 14.69
C ILE A 265 -16.62 0.82 14.13
N LEU A 266 -16.34 0.92 12.83
CA LEU A 266 -15.24 0.22 12.16
C LEU A 266 -13.98 1.07 12.05
N GLU A 267 -14.09 2.39 12.20
CA GLU A 267 -12.92 3.26 12.32
C GLU A 267 -12.05 2.83 13.51
N GLY A 268 -10.76 2.63 13.26
CA GLY A 268 -9.83 2.16 14.27
C GLY A 268 -10.18 0.79 14.86
N TYR A 269 -10.82 -0.10 14.08
CA TYR A 269 -11.40 -1.37 14.52
C TYR A 269 -10.57 -2.12 15.58
N ILE A 270 -9.25 -2.23 15.37
CA ILE A 270 -8.30 -2.79 16.34
C ILE A 270 -7.34 -1.72 16.90
N SER A 271 -6.91 -0.74 16.11
CA SER A 271 -5.92 0.25 16.53
C SER A 271 -6.40 1.14 17.68
N GLU A 272 -7.65 1.60 17.66
CA GLU A 272 -8.23 2.46 18.70
C GLU A 272 -8.24 1.76 20.07
N PRO A 273 -8.84 0.56 20.24
CA PRO A 273 -8.85 -0.09 21.55
C PRO A 273 -7.45 -0.50 22.01
N LEU A 274 -6.51 -0.81 21.10
CA LEU A 274 -5.10 -1.04 21.45
C LEU A 274 -4.45 0.21 22.04
N ASN A 275 -4.60 1.36 21.37
CA ASN A 275 -4.09 2.64 21.85
C ASN A 275 -4.64 3.00 23.23
N ALA A 276 -5.95 2.83 23.43
CA ALA A 276 -6.61 3.07 24.70
C ALA A 276 -6.15 2.11 25.83
N ILE A 277 -5.65 0.92 25.50
CA ILE A 277 -5.07 -0.03 26.46
C ILE A 277 -3.64 0.38 26.81
N TRP A 278 -2.81 0.73 25.82
CA TRP A 278 -1.44 1.19 26.09
C TRP A 278 -1.42 2.46 26.92
N GLU A 279 -2.28 3.43 26.61
CA GLU A 279 -2.45 4.64 27.42
C GLU A 279 -2.84 4.29 28.86
N GLY A 280 -3.83 3.41 29.04
CA GLY A 280 -4.27 2.95 30.37
C GLY A 280 -3.17 2.20 31.13
N ARG A 281 -2.27 1.50 30.43
CA ARG A 281 -1.09 0.82 30.99
C ARG A 281 0.12 1.74 31.15
N LYS A 282 0.05 2.99 30.69
CA LYS A 282 1.17 3.95 30.60
C LYS A 282 2.35 3.40 29.79
N GLU A 283 2.04 2.64 28.76
CA GLU A 283 3.01 2.10 27.82
C GLU A 283 2.98 2.88 26.51
N LYS A 284 4.12 2.97 25.82
CA LYS A 284 4.17 3.54 24.48
C LYS A 284 3.74 2.49 23.45
N PRO A 285 2.93 2.88 22.44
CA PRO A 285 2.68 2.01 21.29
C PRO A 285 4.02 1.61 20.65
N PRO A 286 4.09 0.45 19.97
CA PRO A 286 5.25 0.15 19.13
C PRO A 286 5.43 1.26 18.09
N PRO A 287 6.68 1.59 17.71
CA PRO A 287 6.92 2.58 16.66
C PRO A 287 6.25 2.14 15.35
N GLY A 288 5.84 3.11 14.53
CA GLY A 288 5.20 2.86 13.23
C GLY A 288 6.17 2.43 12.13
N ASP A 289 7.46 2.31 12.43
CA ASP A 289 8.49 1.88 11.48
C ASP A 289 8.69 0.36 11.50
N ALA A 290 9.64 -0.16 10.73
CA ALA A 290 9.93 -1.60 10.66
C ALA A 290 10.32 -2.24 12.01
N GLU A 291 10.56 -1.48 13.09
CA GLU A 291 10.92 -2.06 14.38
C GLU A 291 9.76 -2.80 15.05
N HIS A 292 8.51 -2.53 14.69
CA HIS A 292 7.38 -3.26 15.28
C HIS A 292 7.44 -4.77 15.00
N TRP A 293 8.07 -5.17 13.88
CA TRP A 293 8.31 -6.57 13.54
C TRP A 293 9.15 -7.32 14.59
N LYS A 294 9.97 -6.62 15.38
CA LYS A 294 10.77 -7.21 16.49
C LYS A 294 9.91 -7.84 17.59
N SER A 295 8.61 -7.55 17.62
CA SER A 295 7.68 -8.25 18.53
C SER A 295 7.41 -9.70 18.10
N ILE A 296 7.55 -10.00 16.81
CA ILE A 296 7.44 -11.35 16.24
C ILE A 296 8.83 -11.93 16.01
N LEU A 297 9.69 -11.19 15.30
CA LEU A 297 10.99 -11.61 14.79
C LEU A 297 12.13 -11.36 15.79
N ASP A 298 12.93 -12.38 16.05
CA ASP A 298 14.16 -12.27 16.84
C ASP A 298 15.33 -11.74 15.98
N SER A 299 15.31 -12.05 14.68
CA SER A 299 16.32 -11.60 13.72
C SER A 299 15.72 -11.40 12.32
N ILE A 300 16.41 -10.62 11.49
CA ILE A 300 15.92 -10.21 10.18
C ILE A 300 17.03 -10.42 9.16
N SER A 301 16.80 -11.28 8.16
CA SER A 301 17.80 -11.57 7.12
C SER A 301 17.72 -10.52 6.01
N GLY A 302 18.82 -9.81 5.77
CA GLY A 302 18.93 -8.87 4.65
C GLY A 302 18.51 -7.43 4.93
N GLU A 303 18.34 -7.04 6.20
CA GLU A 303 18.07 -5.65 6.61
C GLU A 303 19.12 -4.67 6.08
N GLY A 304 20.39 -5.08 6.05
CA GLY A 304 21.51 -4.28 5.52
C GLY A 304 21.73 -4.39 4.00
N TYR A 305 20.86 -5.06 3.26
CA TYR A 305 21.07 -5.22 1.82
C TYR A 305 20.86 -3.88 1.09
N SER A 306 21.72 -3.65 0.12
CA SER A 306 21.68 -2.49 -0.77
C SER A 306 21.32 -2.88 -2.18
N CYS A 307 20.62 -2.00 -2.88
CA CYS A 307 20.42 -2.14 -4.32
C CYS A 307 21.78 -2.22 -5.03
N GLN A 308 22.09 -3.29 -5.76
CA GLN A 308 23.40 -3.43 -6.42
C GLN A 308 23.64 -2.42 -7.54
N ARG A 309 22.59 -1.73 -7.99
CA ARG A 309 22.69 -0.72 -9.05
C ARG A 309 22.91 0.69 -8.52
N CYS A 310 22.12 1.14 -7.55
CA CYS A 310 22.23 2.50 -7.00
C CYS A 310 22.89 2.57 -5.62
N ASN A 311 23.21 1.44 -5.00
CA ASN A 311 23.81 1.28 -3.66
C ASN A 311 22.96 1.79 -2.49
N ASN A 312 21.69 2.17 -2.71
CA ASN A 312 20.79 2.54 -1.61
C ASN A 312 20.48 1.32 -0.74
N VAL A 313 20.71 1.44 0.57
CA VAL A 313 20.31 0.45 1.58
C VAL A 313 18.80 0.59 1.80
N LEU A 314 18.05 -0.42 1.39
CA LEU A 314 16.58 -0.40 1.44
C LEU A 314 16.01 -1.64 2.15
N GLY A 315 16.87 -2.49 2.71
CA GLY A 315 16.46 -3.70 3.42
C GLY A 315 15.56 -4.54 2.53
N PHE A 316 14.30 -4.72 2.94
CA PHE A 316 13.30 -5.55 2.25
C PHE A 316 12.73 -4.98 0.97
N ASP A 317 12.91 -3.70 0.68
CA ASP A 317 12.38 -3.06 -0.54
C ASP A 317 13.33 -3.21 -1.74
N LEU A 318 13.91 -4.42 -1.86
CA LEU A 318 14.71 -4.86 -3.00
C LEU A 318 14.13 -6.14 -3.60
N TRP A 319 14.31 -6.26 -4.90
CA TRP A 319 13.62 -7.21 -5.76
C TRP A 319 14.61 -7.96 -6.65
N ASN A 320 14.41 -9.25 -6.79
CA ASN A 320 15.14 -10.15 -7.67
C ASN A 320 14.21 -11.29 -8.13
N GLU A 321 14.74 -12.26 -8.88
CA GLU A 321 13.95 -13.37 -9.42
C GLU A 321 13.16 -14.18 -8.38
N THR A 322 13.58 -14.22 -7.11
CA THR A 322 12.88 -15.01 -6.09
C THR A 322 11.63 -14.31 -5.58
N ASN A 323 11.46 -13.02 -5.85
CA ASN A 323 10.41 -12.21 -5.22
C ASN A 323 9.76 -11.18 -6.18
N TRP A 324 10.03 -11.25 -7.49
CA TRP A 324 9.44 -10.35 -8.50
C TRP A 324 7.92 -10.34 -8.51
N GLU A 325 7.24 -11.45 -8.20
CA GLU A 325 5.77 -11.48 -8.15
C GLU A 325 5.16 -10.46 -7.17
N TYR A 326 5.88 -10.11 -6.11
CA TYR A 326 5.38 -9.15 -5.11
C TYR A 326 5.38 -7.70 -5.62
N LEU A 327 6.10 -7.40 -6.72
CA LEU A 327 6.12 -6.06 -7.32
C LEU A 327 4.71 -5.55 -7.67
N ARG A 328 3.78 -6.48 -7.94
CA ARG A 328 2.38 -6.18 -8.23
C ARG A 328 1.68 -5.41 -7.10
N GLY A 329 2.08 -5.63 -5.84
CA GLY A 329 1.41 -5.05 -4.67
C GLY A 329 2.11 -3.83 -4.07
N VAL A 330 3.38 -3.57 -4.41
CA VAL A 330 4.25 -2.75 -3.56
C VAL A 330 4.50 -1.34 -4.11
N SER A 331 4.31 -1.11 -5.41
CA SER A 331 4.51 0.22 -5.99
C SER A 331 3.37 0.63 -6.89
N ASN A 332 2.79 1.79 -6.61
CA ASN A 332 1.81 2.46 -7.47
C ASN A 332 2.34 2.68 -8.90
N HIS A 333 3.66 2.62 -9.14
CA HIS A 333 4.22 2.77 -10.49
C HIS A 333 4.43 1.44 -11.23
N LEU A 334 4.33 0.31 -10.52
CA LEU A 334 4.47 -1.05 -11.04
C LEU A 334 3.14 -1.80 -10.91
N VAL A 335 2.04 -1.09 -11.10
CA VAL A 335 0.73 -1.70 -11.32
C VAL A 335 0.65 -2.05 -12.81
N PRO A 336 0.20 -3.26 -13.20
CA PRO A 336 0.17 -3.71 -14.60
C PRO A 336 -0.50 -2.69 -15.55
N GLU A 337 -1.55 -2.02 -15.09
CA GLU A 337 -2.31 -1.00 -15.82
C GLU A 337 -1.53 0.30 -16.06
N LEU A 338 -0.54 0.58 -15.21
CA LEU A 338 0.32 1.75 -15.29
C LEU A 338 1.66 1.46 -15.99
N LEU A 339 2.03 0.19 -16.18
CA LEU A 339 3.21 -0.19 -16.96
C LEU A 339 3.24 0.42 -18.38
N PRO A 340 2.12 0.54 -19.13
CA PRO A 340 2.12 1.24 -20.42
C PRO A 340 2.60 2.69 -20.34
N MET A 341 2.41 3.35 -19.18
CA MET A 341 2.89 4.72 -18.94
C MET A 341 4.41 4.80 -18.79
N LEU A 342 5.09 3.68 -18.55
CA LEU A 342 6.54 3.57 -18.56
C LEU A 342 7.11 3.46 -19.97
N ALA A 343 6.28 3.41 -21.02
CA ALA A 343 6.79 3.29 -22.39
C ALA A 343 7.58 4.54 -22.83
N LYS A 344 8.78 4.31 -23.36
CA LYS A 344 9.78 5.34 -23.70
C LYS A 344 9.26 6.38 -24.70
N GLY A 345 9.71 7.62 -24.56
CA GLY A 345 9.40 8.71 -25.49
C GLY A 345 7.90 8.99 -25.56
N ASN A 346 7.35 9.02 -26.78
CA ASN A 346 5.93 9.27 -27.03
C ASN A 346 5.07 8.00 -27.09
N LEU A 347 5.62 6.82 -26.77
CA LEU A 347 4.89 5.55 -26.86
C LEU A 347 3.72 5.44 -25.88
N HIS A 348 3.85 5.96 -24.66
CA HIS A 348 2.76 5.99 -23.69
C HIS A 348 1.57 6.86 -24.15
N ARG A 349 1.75 7.67 -25.21
CA ARG A 349 0.68 8.47 -25.84
C ARG A 349 0.22 7.88 -27.17
N ASN A 350 0.86 6.80 -27.64
CA ASN A 350 0.45 6.06 -28.82
C ASN A 350 -0.65 5.06 -28.41
N ARG A 351 -1.91 5.38 -28.72
CA ARG A 351 -3.08 4.58 -28.32
C ARG A 351 -2.97 3.10 -28.72
N LEU A 352 -2.39 2.81 -29.89
CA LEU A 352 -2.24 1.42 -30.37
C LEU A 352 -1.23 0.64 -29.55
N VAL A 353 -0.11 1.28 -29.18
CA VAL A 353 0.92 0.66 -28.35
C VAL A 353 0.43 0.47 -26.92
N VAL A 354 -0.22 1.49 -26.34
CA VAL A 354 -0.83 1.39 -25.00
C VAL A 354 -1.85 0.26 -24.98
N GLN A 355 -2.75 0.19 -25.97
CA GLN A 355 -3.74 -0.88 -26.06
C GLN A 355 -3.09 -2.28 -26.15
N ALA A 356 -2.02 -2.42 -26.94
CA ALA A 356 -1.29 -3.69 -27.05
C ALA A 356 -0.63 -4.08 -25.73
N LEU A 357 0.05 -3.14 -25.05
CA LEU A 357 0.65 -3.38 -23.73
C LEU A 357 -0.41 -3.75 -22.70
N SER A 358 -1.51 -2.99 -22.65
CA SER A 358 -2.62 -3.28 -21.74
C SER A 358 -3.23 -4.65 -22.01
N ALA A 359 -3.27 -5.12 -23.25
CA ALA A 359 -3.75 -6.46 -23.57
C ALA A 359 -2.83 -7.55 -23.00
N GLU A 360 -1.51 -7.41 -23.14
CA GLU A 360 -0.56 -8.36 -22.56
C GLU A 360 -0.61 -8.36 -21.02
N PHE A 361 -0.79 -7.20 -20.39
CA PHE A 361 -0.81 -7.08 -18.92
C PHE A 361 -2.12 -7.51 -18.27
N ARG A 362 -3.23 -7.51 -19.03
CA ARG A 362 -4.53 -8.05 -18.59
C ARG A 362 -4.65 -9.56 -18.79
N ASP A 363 -3.65 -10.20 -19.41
CA ASP A 363 -3.63 -11.65 -19.54
C ASP A 363 -3.60 -12.30 -18.14
N LEU A 364 -4.43 -13.32 -17.94
CA LEU A 364 -4.48 -14.08 -16.69
C LEU A 364 -3.13 -14.77 -16.40
N ASP A 365 -2.37 -15.09 -17.45
CA ASP A 365 -1.05 -15.70 -17.38
C ASP A 365 0.06 -14.67 -17.11
N PHE A 366 -0.25 -13.37 -17.04
CA PHE A 366 0.74 -12.34 -16.73
C PHE A 366 1.28 -12.50 -15.31
N THR A 367 2.60 -12.58 -15.22
CA THR A 367 3.39 -12.68 -13.99
C THR A 367 4.61 -11.78 -14.11
N TYR A 368 4.99 -11.10 -13.03
CA TYR A 368 6.17 -10.22 -13.03
C TYR A 368 7.46 -11.03 -13.27
N THR A 369 7.48 -12.27 -12.80
CA THR A 369 8.58 -13.21 -12.94
C THR A 369 8.83 -13.48 -14.41
N LYS A 370 7.81 -13.94 -15.15
CA LYS A 370 7.91 -14.19 -16.58
C LYS A 370 8.29 -12.91 -17.35
N PHE A 371 7.63 -11.80 -17.03
CA PHE A 371 7.86 -10.52 -17.70
C PHE A 371 9.29 -9.99 -17.52
N LEU A 372 9.81 -9.99 -16.29
CA LEU A 372 11.17 -9.54 -16.01
C LEU A 372 12.23 -10.53 -16.49
N ASP A 373 11.91 -11.83 -16.52
CA ASP A 373 12.74 -12.85 -17.16
C ASP A 373 12.91 -12.58 -18.66
N GLU A 374 11.81 -12.33 -19.37
CA GLU A 374 11.81 -12.00 -20.79
C GLU A 374 12.54 -10.67 -21.05
N ILE A 375 12.35 -9.65 -20.21
CA ILE A 375 13.10 -8.39 -20.30
C ILE A 375 14.61 -8.61 -20.11
N HIS A 376 15.02 -9.47 -19.18
CA HIS A 376 16.43 -9.79 -18.93
C HIS A 376 17.10 -10.41 -20.16
N GLN A 377 16.36 -11.17 -20.97
CA GLN A 377 16.86 -11.79 -22.20
C GLN A 377 17.16 -10.76 -23.32
N ILE A 378 16.65 -9.54 -23.25
CA ILE A 378 16.78 -8.51 -24.31
C ILE A 378 18.18 -7.86 -24.35
N ARG A 379 19.05 -8.11 -23.36
CA ARG A 379 20.49 -7.76 -23.29
C ARG A 379 20.88 -6.48 -24.06
N THR A 380 20.55 -5.32 -23.51
CA THR A 380 21.09 -4.03 -23.99
C THR A 380 22.49 -3.78 -23.41
N PRO A 381 23.37 -3.02 -24.10
CA PRO A 381 24.72 -2.73 -23.59
C PRO A 381 24.72 -2.10 -22.19
N GLU A 382 23.78 -1.18 -21.92
CA GLU A 382 23.65 -0.47 -20.64
C GLU A 382 23.27 -1.38 -19.46
N TYR A 383 22.71 -2.56 -19.75
CA TYR A 383 22.23 -3.53 -18.77
C TYR A 383 22.90 -4.90 -18.93
N SER A 384 24.03 -4.95 -19.63
CA SER A 384 24.78 -6.18 -19.87
C SER A 384 25.33 -6.82 -18.60
N SER A 385 25.57 -6.03 -17.54
CA SER A 385 26.06 -6.48 -16.24
C SER A 385 24.97 -6.90 -15.25
N TRP A 386 23.69 -6.72 -15.59
CA TRP A 386 22.58 -7.05 -14.69
C TRP A 386 22.31 -8.57 -14.68
N ASN A 387 22.27 -9.14 -13.47
CA ASN A 387 21.92 -10.54 -13.20
C ASN A 387 20.54 -10.63 -12.52
N LYS A 388 19.82 -11.73 -12.72
CA LYS A 388 18.45 -11.89 -12.19
C LYS A 388 18.43 -12.01 -10.68
N GLU A 389 19.54 -12.48 -10.12
CA GLU A 389 19.81 -12.65 -8.71
C GLU A 389 20.16 -11.30 -8.02
N ASP A 390 20.40 -10.25 -8.80
CA ASP A 390 20.67 -8.92 -8.26
C ASP A 390 19.43 -8.35 -7.56
N TRP A 391 19.59 -8.00 -6.29
CA TRP A 391 18.72 -7.13 -5.51
C TRP A 391 18.68 -5.72 -6.08
N LEU A 392 17.54 -5.38 -6.65
CA LEU A 392 17.26 -4.06 -7.23
C LEU A 392 16.14 -3.36 -6.49
N CYS A 393 16.29 -2.07 -6.24
CA CYS A 393 15.18 -1.27 -5.70
C CYS A 393 14.08 -1.04 -6.74
N ALA A 394 12.86 -0.73 -6.29
CA ALA A 394 11.73 -0.45 -7.19
C ALA A 394 12.04 0.63 -8.25
N PRO A 395 12.74 1.75 -7.94
CA PRO A 395 13.18 2.70 -8.97
C PRO A 395 14.10 2.08 -10.03
N CYS A 396 15.06 1.25 -9.64
CA CYS A 396 15.97 0.59 -10.57
C CYS A 396 15.26 -0.42 -11.48
N VAL A 397 14.30 -1.18 -10.93
CA VAL A 397 13.42 -2.07 -11.70
C VAL A 397 12.56 -1.27 -12.67
N THR A 398 11.99 -0.15 -12.23
CA THR A 398 11.19 0.75 -13.06
C THR A 398 12.00 1.30 -14.23
N ASP A 399 13.26 1.67 -14.00
CA ASP A 399 14.16 2.16 -15.05
C ASP A 399 14.54 1.06 -16.06
N ILE A 400 14.73 -0.19 -15.59
CA ILE A 400 14.90 -1.36 -16.46
C ILE A 400 13.67 -1.51 -17.36
N ILE A 401 12.47 -1.56 -16.77
CA ILE A 401 11.21 -1.71 -17.51
C ILE A 401 11.05 -0.58 -18.51
N ARG A 402 11.18 0.69 -18.09
CA ARG A 402 11.09 1.86 -18.99
C ARG A 402 12.04 1.76 -20.18
N THR A 403 13.23 1.21 -19.97
CA THR A 403 14.23 1.05 -21.03
C THR A 403 13.88 -0.07 -21.99
N HIS A 404 13.34 -1.19 -21.53
CA HIS A 404 13.17 -2.41 -22.33
C HIS A 404 11.74 -2.68 -22.80
N LEU A 405 10.72 -2.03 -22.23
CA LEU A 405 9.32 -2.35 -22.47
C LEU A 405 8.93 -2.34 -23.96
N HIS A 406 9.41 -1.35 -24.71
CA HIS A 406 9.17 -1.25 -26.16
C HIS A 406 9.84 -2.37 -26.97
N LEU A 407 11.02 -2.83 -26.55
CA LEU A 407 11.74 -3.94 -27.18
C LEU A 407 11.07 -5.28 -26.85
N TRP A 408 10.59 -5.43 -25.61
CA TRP A 408 9.84 -6.60 -25.17
C TRP A 408 8.56 -6.77 -25.99
N LEU A 409 7.75 -5.72 -26.12
CA LEU A 409 6.55 -5.75 -26.95
C LEU A 409 6.86 -6.07 -28.43
N LEU A 410 7.96 -5.53 -28.96
CA LEU A 410 8.40 -5.82 -30.32
C LEU A 410 8.78 -7.31 -30.48
N GLY A 411 9.41 -7.91 -29.48
CA GLY A 411 9.69 -9.36 -29.42
C GLY A 411 8.40 -10.18 -29.44
N ARG A 412 7.46 -9.86 -28.55
CA ARG A 412 6.14 -10.52 -28.46
C ARG A 412 5.37 -10.47 -29.78
N LYS A 413 5.32 -9.32 -30.45
CA LYS A 413 4.71 -9.17 -31.78
C LYS A 413 5.35 -10.06 -32.84
N ARG A 414 6.69 -10.18 -32.83
CA ARG A 414 7.41 -11.05 -33.77
C ARG A 414 7.12 -12.52 -33.50
N GLU A 415 7.07 -12.94 -32.24
CA GLU A 415 6.71 -14.31 -31.85
C GLU A 415 5.28 -14.67 -32.26
N ALA A 416 4.35 -13.71 -32.18
CA ALA A 416 2.98 -13.86 -32.66
C ALA A 416 2.87 -13.88 -34.21
N GLY A 417 3.97 -13.70 -34.94
CA GLY A 417 3.98 -13.65 -36.40
C GLY A 417 3.40 -12.36 -36.97
N GLU A 418 3.24 -11.30 -36.17
CA GLU A 418 2.80 -10.01 -36.68
C GLU A 418 3.86 -9.42 -37.61
N GLN A 419 3.47 -9.13 -38.85
CA GLN A 419 4.35 -8.45 -39.79
C GLN A 419 4.52 -6.98 -39.35
N ASN A 420 5.72 -6.64 -38.87
CA ASN A 420 6.05 -5.27 -38.51
C ASN A 420 5.87 -4.36 -39.75
N SER A 421 5.11 -3.28 -39.58
CA SER A 421 5.03 -2.25 -40.60
C SER A 421 6.38 -1.55 -40.77
N GLU A 422 6.53 -0.75 -41.82
CA GLU A 422 7.75 0.02 -42.05
C GLU A 422 8.11 0.86 -40.82
N ASP A 423 9.39 0.88 -40.50
CA ASP A 423 9.95 1.55 -39.34
C ASP A 423 9.82 3.09 -39.47
N CYS A 424 9.05 3.74 -38.59
CA CYS A 424 8.93 5.20 -38.54
C CYS A 424 10.27 5.88 -38.20
N TRP A 425 10.86 6.69 -39.08
CA TRP A 425 12.18 7.32 -38.88
C TRP A 425 12.41 7.88 -37.45
N TYR A 426 11.42 8.54 -36.85
CA TYR A 426 11.55 9.12 -35.51
C TYR A 426 11.46 8.10 -34.35
N GLY A 427 11.17 6.84 -34.65
CA GLY A 427 10.98 5.74 -33.70
C GLY A 427 9.97 6.09 -32.61
N TYR A 428 10.27 5.70 -31.38
CA TYR A 428 9.43 6.01 -30.22
C TYR A 428 9.31 7.50 -29.90
N ASN A 429 10.16 8.36 -30.48
CA ASN A 429 10.10 9.82 -30.30
C ASN A 429 9.18 10.52 -31.33
N CYS A 430 8.57 9.79 -32.26
CA CYS A 430 7.67 10.40 -33.25
C CYS A 430 6.52 11.18 -32.57
N ASN A 431 6.35 12.47 -32.86
CA ASN A 431 5.21 13.24 -32.33
C ASN A 431 3.91 12.91 -33.08
N THR A 432 4.01 12.55 -34.36
CA THR A 432 2.86 12.26 -35.23
C THR A 432 2.07 11.04 -34.76
N GLN A 433 2.74 10.06 -34.14
CA GLN A 433 2.09 8.84 -33.62
C GLN A 433 1.04 9.14 -32.55
N VAL A 434 1.16 10.28 -31.85
CA VAL A 434 0.27 10.65 -30.74
C VAL A 434 -1.09 11.12 -31.26
N HIS A 435 -1.12 11.82 -32.40
CA HIS A 435 -2.32 12.52 -32.86
C HIS A 435 -2.83 12.06 -34.24
N LYS A 436 -2.07 11.22 -34.98
CA LYS A 436 -2.53 10.65 -36.24
C LYS A 436 -2.55 9.12 -36.16
N VAL A 437 -3.72 8.56 -35.86
CA VAL A 437 -3.92 7.10 -35.77
C VAL A 437 -3.48 6.39 -37.04
N SER A 438 -3.79 6.93 -38.23
CA SER A 438 -3.36 6.35 -39.51
C SER A 438 -1.83 6.26 -39.67
N HIS A 439 -1.09 7.20 -39.08
CA HIS A 439 0.37 7.14 -39.03
C HIS A 439 0.86 6.09 -38.03
N ALA A 440 0.25 6.04 -36.84
CA ALA A 440 0.55 5.04 -35.81
C ALA A 440 0.25 3.60 -36.28
N THR A 441 -0.78 3.39 -37.09
CA THR A 441 -1.13 2.09 -37.67
C THR A 441 -0.17 1.68 -38.78
N ARG A 442 0.27 2.63 -39.61
CA ARG A 442 1.04 2.31 -40.83
C ARG A 442 2.53 2.10 -40.55
N LEU A 443 3.07 2.63 -39.47
CA LEU A 443 4.50 2.60 -39.19
C LEU A 443 4.80 2.02 -37.82
N ASN A 444 5.91 1.31 -37.69
CA ASN A 444 6.40 0.81 -36.41
C ASN A 444 7.11 1.93 -35.63
N HIS A 445 6.76 2.12 -34.35
CA HIS A 445 7.38 3.09 -33.44
C HIS A 445 8.20 2.44 -32.32
N LEU A 446 8.28 1.10 -32.25
CA LEU A 446 8.89 0.36 -31.14
C LEU A 446 10.42 0.25 -31.22
N TYR A 447 11.09 1.17 -31.92
CA TYR A 447 12.55 1.14 -32.10
C TYR A 447 13.18 2.51 -31.90
N THR A 448 14.50 2.54 -31.71
CA THR A 448 15.29 3.78 -31.65
C THR A 448 15.37 4.40 -33.04
N GLY A 449 14.74 5.56 -33.25
CA GLY A 449 14.80 6.27 -34.52
C GLY A 449 16.24 6.39 -35.03
N SER A 450 16.44 6.30 -36.35
CA SER A 450 17.74 6.02 -37.00
C SER A 450 18.84 7.09 -36.84
N GLY A 451 18.71 8.02 -35.90
CA GLY A 451 19.80 8.89 -35.44
C GLY A 451 20.30 9.94 -36.43
N TYR A 452 19.91 9.86 -37.72
CA TYR A 452 20.43 10.73 -38.78
C TYR A 452 20.15 12.24 -38.62
N PHE A 453 19.45 12.67 -37.57
CA PHE A 453 19.16 14.08 -37.30
C PHE A 453 19.87 14.68 -36.07
N THR A 454 20.53 13.89 -35.20
CA THR A 454 21.17 14.45 -33.99
C THR A 454 22.60 14.94 -34.20
N GLN A 455 23.28 14.58 -35.29
CA GLN A 455 24.64 15.05 -35.58
C GLN A 455 24.68 16.41 -36.31
N PRO A 456 23.96 16.66 -37.42
CA PRO A 456 24.14 17.91 -38.17
C PRO A 456 23.49 19.14 -37.53
N LEU A 457 22.37 18.98 -36.82
CA LEU A 457 21.68 20.12 -36.20
C LEU A 457 22.35 20.63 -34.92
N ARG A 458 23.12 19.79 -34.21
CA ARG A 458 23.93 20.25 -33.07
C ARG A 458 25.06 21.19 -33.52
N GLU A 459 25.62 20.95 -34.71
CA GLU A 459 26.63 21.81 -35.32
C GLU A 459 26.02 23.11 -35.86
N ILE A 460 24.84 23.05 -36.49
CA ILE A 460 24.13 24.23 -37.01
C ILE A 460 23.57 25.14 -35.89
N TRP A 461 23.25 24.60 -34.71
CA TRP A 461 22.76 25.40 -33.58
C TRP A 461 23.89 26.12 -32.81
N VAL A 462 25.10 25.54 -32.78
CA VAL A 462 26.30 26.17 -32.19
C VAL A 462 26.80 27.33 -33.06
N GLU A 463 26.60 27.28 -34.38
CA GLU A 463 27.03 28.33 -35.32
C GLU A 463 26.14 29.59 -35.32
N ARG A 464 24.94 29.54 -34.70
CA ARG A 464 24.00 30.68 -34.64
C ARG A 464 24.04 31.50 -33.34
N GLN A 465 24.93 31.21 -32.39
CA GLN A 465 25.04 31.94 -31.12
C GLN A 465 26.16 33.01 -31.06
N THR A 466 26.72 33.45 -32.18
CA THR A 466 27.75 34.52 -32.19
C THR A 466 27.20 35.95 -32.31
N ALA A 467 25.94 36.21 -31.96
CA ALA A 467 25.42 37.57 -31.82
C ALA A 467 25.23 37.92 -30.33
N PRO A 468 25.80 39.02 -29.81
CA PRO A 468 25.64 39.39 -28.41
C PRO A 468 24.19 39.83 -28.15
N PRO A 469 23.55 39.40 -27.05
CA PRO A 469 22.20 39.83 -26.72
C PRO A 469 22.20 41.28 -26.19
N PRO A 470 21.07 42.00 -26.32
CA PRO A 470 20.92 43.34 -25.77
C PRO A 470 20.87 43.30 -24.23
N ASP A 471 21.27 44.42 -23.64
CA ASP A 471 21.51 44.63 -22.21
C ASP A 471 20.33 44.21 -21.29
N HIS A 472 20.50 43.05 -20.62
CA HIS A 472 19.55 42.46 -19.67
C HIS A 472 19.58 43.10 -18.27
N ALA A 473 20.47 44.06 -17.99
CA ALA A 473 20.71 44.58 -16.64
C ALA A 473 19.55 45.43 -16.07
N THR A 474 18.77 46.10 -16.94
CA THR A 474 17.68 47.00 -16.51
C THR A 474 16.41 46.27 -16.09
N HIS A 475 16.15 45.05 -16.61
CA HIS A 475 14.94 44.30 -16.26
C HIS A 475 15.06 43.57 -14.92
N TRP A 476 16.23 42.98 -14.63
CA TRP A 476 16.48 42.29 -13.37
C TRP A 476 16.54 43.23 -12.17
N SER A 477 17.02 44.46 -12.37
CA SER A 477 17.02 45.50 -11.32
C SER A 477 15.60 45.85 -10.87
N SER A 478 14.63 45.92 -11.80
CA SER A 478 13.22 46.18 -11.48
C SER A 478 12.55 45.03 -10.71
N ILE A 479 12.93 43.79 -11.00
CA ILE A 479 12.42 42.59 -10.32
C ILE A 479 12.99 42.51 -8.89
N LEU A 480 14.30 42.76 -8.72
CA LEU A 480 14.94 42.78 -7.40
C LEU A 480 14.38 43.91 -6.51
N GLU A 481 14.08 45.09 -7.06
CA GLU A 481 13.39 46.16 -6.35
C GLU A 481 11.93 45.82 -5.96
N SER A 482 11.26 44.95 -6.71
CA SER A 482 9.90 44.47 -6.38
C SER A 482 9.94 43.44 -5.25
N VAL A 483 10.93 42.54 -5.26
CA VAL A 483 11.17 41.57 -4.19
C VAL A 483 11.60 42.26 -2.90
N GLN A 484 12.50 43.24 -2.97
CA GLN A 484 12.93 44.02 -1.80
C GLN A 484 11.76 44.81 -1.18
N ARG A 485 10.91 45.45 -2.00
CA ARG A 485 9.71 46.14 -1.50
C ARG A 485 8.74 45.21 -0.78
N LYS A 486 8.56 43.97 -1.24
CA LYS A 486 7.71 42.97 -0.56
C LYS A 486 8.34 42.44 0.72
N HIS A 487 9.67 42.25 0.74
CA HIS A 487 10.42 41.92 1.94
C HIS A 487 10.28 43.01 3.02
N ASP A 488 10.41 44.28 2.65
CA ASP A 488 10.28 45.42 3.56
C ASP A 488 8.82 45.63 4.04
N THR A 489 7.85 45.25 3.20
CA THR A 489 6.42 45.24 3.59
C THR A 489 6.15 44.14 4.64
N CYS A 490 6.86 43.01 4.57
CA CYS A 490 6.73 41.91 5.52
C CYS A 490 7.35 42.24 6.89
N GLN A 491 8.43 43.03 6.94
CA GLN A 491 9.01 43.53 8.20
C GLN A 491 8.12 44.56 8.93
N SER A 492 7.15 45.19 8.26
CA SER A 492 6.25 46.16 8.89
C SER A 492 5.00 45.55 9.55
N CYS A 493 4.75 44.26 9.34
CA CYS A 493 3.73 43.51 10.07
C CYS A 493 4.29 43.09 11.44
N GLN A 494 3.95 43.83 12.50
CA GLN A 494 4.26 43.52 13.90
C GLN A 494 3.53 42.25 14.40
N LEU A 495 3.81 41.09 13.81
CA LEU A 495 3.41 39.78 14.30
C LEU A 495 4.66 38.94 14.55
N VAL A 496 5.52 39.43 15.45
CA VAL A 496 6.57 38.64 16.09
C VAL A 496 6.49 38.91 17.59
N GLU A 497 5.44 38.41 18.23
CA GLU A 497 5.49 38.06 19.64
C GLU A 497 5.11 36.59 19.76
N GLY A 498 6.09 35.78 20.16
CA GLY A 498 5.89 34.37 20.45
C GLY A 498 6.49 33.43 19.42
N LEU A 499 7.81 33.44 19.25
CA LEU A 499 8.66 32.28 18.92
C LEU A 499 10.12 32.75 18.82
N ASN A 500 10.74 33.01 19.97
CA ASN A 500 12.19 33.21 20.07
C ASN A 500 12.66 32.74 21.45
N LEU A 501 12.78 31.42 21.64
CA LEU A 501 13.58 30.85 22.73
C LEU A 501 13.99 29.44 22.35
N TRP A 502 15.08 29.28 21.59
CA TRP A 502 16.02 28.16 21.73
C TRP A 502 17.40 28.66 21.28
N ASN A 503 18.20 29.15 22.23
CA ASN A 503 19.65 29.13 22.09
C ASN A 503 20.22 28.19 23.17
N GLU A 504 21.25 27.46 22.77
CA GLU A 504 22.01 26.58 23.65
C GLU A 504 22.81 27.42 24.65
N THR A 505 22.67 27.10 25.94
CA THR A 505 23.69 27.00 27.00
C THR A 505 23.07 27.32 28.35
N SER A 506 23.17 26.38 29.31
CA SER A 506 23.59 26.60 30.71
C SER A 506 22.97 25.58 31.66
N GLU A 507 23.85 24.98 32.45
CA GLU A 507 23.57 24.13 33.61
C GLU A 507 22.81 24.86 34.72
N SER A 508 22.09 24.06 35.53
CA SER A 508 21.92 24.16 36.98
C SER A 508 20.66 24.82 37.61
N TYR A 509 20.16 24.07 38.60
CA TYR A 509 19.37 24.42 39.81
C TYR A 509 17.82 24.29 39.88
N LEU A 510 17.46 23.69 41.02
CA LEU A 510 16.18 23.19 41.58
C LEU A 510 15.22 24.29 42.12
N LEU A 511 13.90 24.01 42.10
CA LEU A 511 12.91 23.96 43.21
C LEU A 511 11.48 24.41 42.81
N SER A 512 10.48 23.66 43.31
CA SER A 512 9.00 23.63 43.13
C SER A 512 8.19 24.90 43.52
N PRO A 513 6.83 24.90 43.68
CA PRO A 513 5.67 24.38 42.90
C PRO A 513 4.51 25.42 42.69
N GLY A 514 3.52 25.16 41.82
CA GLY A 514 2.21 25.86 41.84
C GLY A 514 1.28 25.67 40.63
N LEU A 515 0.10 25.05 40.84
CA LEU A 515 -1.08 24.83 39.97
C LEU A 515 -1.83 26.15 39.55
N PRO A 516 -2.96 26.18 38.79
CA PRO A 516 -3.69 25.15 38.00
C PRO A 516 -4.22 25.56 36.57
N TYR A 517 -4.63 24.54 35.79
CA TYR A 517 -5.74 24.42 34.79
C TYR A 517 -5.94 25.34 33.54
N GLN A 518 -6.29 24.64 32.43
CA GLN A 518 -7.06 25.01 31.22
C GLN A 518 -6.36 25.96 30.22
N THR A 519 -6.21 25.69 28.92
CA THR A 519 -6.93 24.89 27.91
C THR A 519 -5.94 24.56 26.79
N THR A 520 -5.83 23.30 26.35
CA THR A 520 -5.05 22.95 25.15
C THR A 520 -6.01 22.51 24.05
N LEU A 521 -6.20 23.39 23.06
CA LEU A 521 -6.66 23.03 21.72
C LEU A 521 -5.59 22.16 21.08
N GLY A 522 -5.98 20.94 20.70
CA GLY A 522 -5.11 19.98 20.02
C GLY A 522 -4.68 20.49 18.65
N LEU A 523 -3.37 20.64 18.48
CA LEU A 523 -2.68 20.78 17.19
C LEU A 523 -1.96 19.47 16.91
N GLU A 524 -2.73 18.41 16.64
CA GLU A 524 -2.20 17.12 16.18
C GLU A 524 -3.04 16.64 14.98
N SER A 525 -2.94 17.32 13.84
CA SER A 525 -3.46 16.80 12.56
C SER A 525 -2.70 17.29 11.31
N LEU A 526 -1.39 17.53 11.40
CA LEU A 526 -0.58 17.93 10.24
C LEU A 526 0.72 17.13 10.04
N ALA A 527 0.84 15.95 10.66
CA ALA A 527 2.01 15.07 10.47
C ALA A 527 1.90 14.14 9.24
N GLY A 528 0.99 14.41 8.29
CA GLY A 528 0.72 13.54 7.12
C GLY A 528 1.25 14.02 5.76
N TYR A 529 1.84 15.22 5.66
CA TYR A 529 2.30 15.74 4.36
C TYR A 529 3.82 15.77 4.27
N SER A 530 4.40 14.72 3.70
CA SER A 530 5.78 14.76 3.18
C SER A 530 5.84 15.70 1.98
N ILE A 531 6.22 16.95 2.19
CA ILE A 531 6.65 17.83 1.09
C ILE A 531 8.08 17.42 0.74
N ILE A 532 8.24 16.70 -0.37
CA ILE A 532 9.55 16.44 -0.95
C ILE A 532 10.03 17.75 -1.61
N LEU A 533 10.72 18.59 -0.84
CA LEU A 533 11.60 19.61 -1.43
C LEU A 533 12.85 18.88 -1.95
N ALA A 534 13.22 19.17 -3.20
CA ALA A 534 14.29 18.48 -3.91
C ALA A 534 15.58 18.34 -3.07
N PRO A 535 16.25 17.17 -3.07
CA PRO A 535 17.51 17.01 -2.35
C PRO A 535 18.57 17.96 -2.92
N LYS A 536 19.43 18.49 -2.03
CA LYS A 536 20.60 19.33 -2.37
C LYS A 536 21.29 18.79 -3.63
N LEU A 537 21.13 19.51 -4.75
CA LEU A 537 21.80 19.20 -6.01
C LEU A 537 23.28 19.56 -5.89
N VAL A 538 24.12 18.60 -5.52
CA VAL A 538 25.57 18.70 -5.69
C VAL A 538 25.89 18.38 -7.15
N LEU A 539 26.15 19.40 -7.97
CA LEU A 539 26.57 19.21 -9.35
C LEU A 539 28.01 18.64 -9.39
N PRO A 540 28.30 17.61 -10.21
CA PRO A 540 29.66 17.15 -10.43
C PRO A 540 30.46 18.20 -11.21
N ARG A 541 31.72 18.43 -10.79
CA ARG A 541 32.66 19.45 -11.31
C ARG A 541 33.02 19.36 -12.81
N GLN A 542 32.41 18.47 -13.60
CA GLN A 542 32.79 18.23 -15.00
C GLN A 542 31.60 18.09 -15.98
N ALA A 543 30.61 18.97 -15.87
CA ALA A 543 29.61 19.16 -16.93
C ALA A 543 29.60 20.62 -17.41
N THR A 544 30.62 21.01 -18.16
CA THR A 544 30.61 22.29 -18.90
C THR A 544 29.86 22.10 -20.22
N GLY A 545 28.54 22.25 -20.16
CA GLY A 545 27.66 22.47 -21.31
C GLY A 545 26.62 23.52 -20.93
N HIS A 546 26.51 24.59 -21.72
CA HIS A 546 25.73 25.80 -21.41
C HIS A 546 24.32 25.52 -20.87
N LEU A 547 24.15 25.67 -19.55
CA LEU A 547 22.82 25.86 -18.96
C LEU A 547 22.35 27.27 -19.34
N SER A 548 21.08 27.42 -19.73
CA SER A 548 20.51 28.75 -19.97
C SER A 548 20.55 29.57 -18.67
N GLN A 549 20.96 30.83 -18.72
CA GLN A 549 21.06 31.71 -17.55
C GLN A 549 19.77 31.71 -16.69
N SER A 550 18.59 31.65 -17.32
CA SER A 550 17.29 31.52 -16.65
C SER A 550 17.17 30.30 -15.73
N LEU A 551 17.77 29.16 -16.08
CA LEU A 551 17.76 27.95 -15.26
C LEU A 551 18.75 28.06 -14.09
N VAL A 552 19.90 28.72 -14.31
CA VAL A 552 20.87 29.02 -13.26
C VAL A 552 20.27 29.97 -12.22
N ASP A 553 19.56 31.01 -12.69
CA ASP A 553 18.89 31.98 -11.83
C ASP A 553 17.72 31.34 -11.05
N GLY A 554 16.95 30.46 -11.69
CA GLY A 554 15.89 29.68 -11.04
C GLY A 554 16.41 28.76 -9.94
N LEU A 555 17.51 28.03 -10.20
CA LEU A 555 18.15 27.17 -9.19
C LEU A 555 18.74 27.98 -8.03
N ALA A 556 19.33 29.15 -8.31
CA ALA A 556 19.84 30.05 -7.28
C ALA A 556 18.74 30.67 -6.41
N LEU A 557 17.54 30.88 -6.97
CA LEU A 557 16.37 31.33 -6.22
C LEU A 557 15.81 30.21 -5.33
N THR A 558 15.66 28.99 -5.85
CA THR A 558 15.22 27.83 -5.07
C THR A 558 16.16 27.54 -3.90
N GLN A 559 17.48 27.61 -4.13
CA GLN A 559 18.45 27.42 -3.05
C GLN A 559 18.32 28.50 -1.96
N ARG A 560 18.14 29.77 -2.33
CA ARG A 560 17.94 30.86 -1.37
C ARG A 560 16.65 30.70 -0.56
N LEU A 561 15.56 30.26 -1.19
CA LEU A 561 14.30 30.01 -0.49
C LEU A 561 14.40 28.83 0.50
N ASN A 562 15.14 27.78 0.14
CA ASN A 562 15.45 26.69 1.07
C ASN A 562 16.33 27.16 2.23
N ASP A 563 17.37 27.96 1.96
CA ASP A 563 18.24 28.49 3.02
C ASP A 563 17.46 29.39 3.99
N GLN A 564 16.46 30.14 3.51
CA GLN A 564 15.57 30.95 4.35
C GLN A 564 14.55 30.11 5.14
N LEU A 565 14.06 29.01 4.57
CA LEU A 565 13.21 28.03 5.28
C LEU A 565 14.00 27.35 6.42
N ASP A 566 15.22 26.90 6.13
CA ASP A 566 16.10 26.24 7.11
C ASP A 566 16.51 27.18 8.26
N GLN A 567 16.61 28.49 7.98
CA GLN A 567 16.90 29.52 8.99
C GLN A 567 15.66 29.98 9.77
N GLY A 568 14.45 29.50 9.41
CA GLY A 568 13.20 29.86 10.06
C GLY A 568 12.65 31.24 9.67
N TRP A 569 13.15 31.85 8.59
CA TRP A 569 12.77 33.20 8.16
C TRP A 569 11.50 33.19 7.29
N MET A 570 11.09 32.04 6.77
CA MET A 570 9.88 31.84 5.99
C MET A 570 9.22 30.51 6.35
N CYS A 571 7.88 30.45 6.32
CA CYS A 571 7.17 29.18 6.47
C CYS A 571 7.07 28.44 5.13
N ALA A 572 6.87 27.12 5.18
CA ALA A 572 6.76 26.26 3.99
C ALA A 572 5.63 26.69 3.03
N THR A 573 4.56 27.29 3.55
CA THR A 573 3.44 27.82 2.74
C THR A 573 3.88 29.02 1.89
N CYS A 574 4.61 29.98 2.47
CA CYS A 574 5.10 31.13 1.72
C CYS A 574 6.12 30.74 0.64
N VAL A 575 7.00 29.77 0.94
CA VAL A 575 7.95 29.24 -0.05
C VAL A 575 7.21 28.57 -1.20
N ARG A 576 6.18 27.78 -0.91
CA ARG A 576 5.32 27.13 -1.91
C ARG A 576 4.66 28.15 -2.84
N ASP A 577 4.06 29.20 -2.29
CA ASP A 577 3.35 30.22 -3.08
C ASP A 577 4.30 31.00 -4.01
N ILE A 578 5.50 31.33 -3.53
CA ILE A 578 6.52 32.01 -4.35
C ILE A 578 7.02 31.12 -5.48
N VAL A 579 7.31 29.85 -5.19
CA VAL A 579 7.74 28.87 -6.20
C VAL A 579 6.65 28.65 -7.24
N GLN A 580 5.39 28.56 -6.82
CA GLN A 580 4.25 28.35 -7.70
C GLN A 580 3.98 29.55 -8.61
N GLN A 581 4.11 30.78 -8.10
CA GLN A 581 4.01 32.00 -8.91
C GLN A 581 5.16 32.10 -9.93
N HIS A 582 6.39 31.80 -9.53
CA HIS A 582 7.53 31.82 -10.45
C HIS A 582 7.43 30.75 -11.53
N LEU A 583 7.02 29.54 -11.17
CA LEU A 583 6.80 28.45 -12.13
C LEU A 583 5.73 28.82 -13.15
N HIS A 584 4.65 29.47 -12.71
CA HIS A 584 3.59 29.93 -13.60
C HIS A 584 4.06 31.04 -14.57
N LEU A 585 4.80 32.03 -14.08
CA LEU A 585 5.39 33.07 -14.94
C LEU A 585 6.39 32.50 -15.96
N TRP A 586 7.22 31.55 -15.53
CA TRP A 586 8.15 30.85 -16.41
C TRP A 586 7.42 30.05 -17.50
N LEU A 587 6.31 29.38 -17.17
CA LEU A 587 5.48 28.66 -18.13
C LEU A 587 4.83 29.60 -19.16
N LEU A 588 4.37 30.78 -18.75
CA LEU A 588 3.82 31.80 -19.65
C LEU A 588 4.90 32.35 -20.60
N GLU A 589 6.13 32.53 -20.11
CA GLU A 589 7.27 32.97 -20.92
C GLU A 589 7.65 31.90 -21.96
N ARG A 590 7.65 30.62 -21.59
CA ARG A 590 7.85 29.51 -22.53
C ARG A 590 6.76 29.40 -23.59
N LYS A 591 5.49 29.63 -23.23
CA LYS A 591 4.39 29.72 -24.21
C LYS A 591 4.63 30.87 -25.20
N ARG A 592 5.07 32.03 -24.71
CA ARG A 592 5.40 33.20 -25.53
C ARG A 592 6.58 32.94 -26.47
N GLU A 593 7.69 32.39 -25.97
CA GLU A 593 8.89 32.06 -26.75
C GLU A 593 8.61 31.03 -27.85
N SER A 594 7.69 30.09 -27.59
CA SER A 594 7.30 29.04 -28.54
C SER A 594 6.22 29.47 -29.54
N GLY A 595 5.78 30.73 -29.49
CA GLY A 595 4.72 31.25 -30.35
C GLY A 595 3.33 30.67 -30.07
N GLN A 596 3.13 30.02 -28.92
CA GLN A 596 1.82 29.54 -28.50
C GLN A 596 0.96 30.72 -28.03
N GLN A 597 -0.31 30.72 -28.46
CA GLN A 597 -1.28 31.73 -28.02
C GLN A 597 -1.56 31.55 -26.53
N ILE A 598 -1.35 32.59 -25.74
CA ILE A 598 -1.71 32.63 -24.31
C ILE A 598 -3.22 32.85 -24.24
N LEU A 599 -3.94 31.90 -23.67
CA LEU A 599 -5.40 31.98 -23.53
C LEU A 599 -5.78 32.75 -22.26
N PRO A 600 -6.97 33.37 -22.19
CA PRO A 600 -7.41 34.08 -20.99
C PRO A 600 -7.31 33.22 -19.73
N GLU A 601 -7.67 31.93 -19.77
CA GLU A 601 -7.52 30.98 -18.66
C GLU A 601 -6.07 30.80 -18.16
N ASP A 602 -5.06 31.04 -19.00
CA ASP A 602 -3.65 30.97 -18.62
C ASP A 602 -3.25 32.12 -17.67
N CYS A 603 -4.07 33.19 -17.57
CA CYS A 603 -3.81 34.36 -16.74
C CYS A 603 -4.60 34.36 -15.42
N TRP A 604 -5.51 33.41 -15.20
CA TRP A 604 -6.45 33.42 -14.06
C TRP A 604 -5.78 33.26 -12.69
N TYR A 605 -4.59 32.66 -12.63
CA TYR A 605 -3.88 32.40 -11.37
C TYR A 605 -3.38 33.68 -10.68
N VAL A 606 -3.14 34.75 -11.44
CA VAL A 606 -2.69 36.06 -10.92
C VAL A 606 -3.84 36.83 -10.26
N GLY A 607 -5.09 36.63 -10.72
CA GLY A 607 -6.27 37.35 -10.23
C GLY A 607 -6.72 36.96 -8.83
N ARG A 608 -6.62 35.68 -8.45
CA ARG A 608 -7.05 35.20 -7.11
C ARG A 608 -6.15 35.69 -5.97
N SER A 609 -4.86 35.93 -6.22
CA SER A 609 -3.93 36.42 -5.20
C SER A 609 -4.13 37.91 -4.89
N ILE A 610 -4.70 38.67 -5.82
CA ILE A 610 -4.96 40.12 -5.65
C ILE A 610 -6.30 40.37 -4.93
N GLN A 611 -7.27 39.44 -4.99
CA GLN A 611 -8.56 39.58 -4.28
C GLN A 611 -8.51 39.23 -2.79
N LEU A 612 -7.47 38.56 -2.29
CA LEU A 612 -7.31 38.25 -0.86
C LEU A 612 -6.65 39.38 -0.05
N ALA A 613 -6.33 40.52 -0.69
CA ALA A 613 -5.79 41.71 -0.03
C ALA A 613 -6.52 42.98 -0.50
N GLY A 614 -7.74 43.20 -0.01
CA GLY A 614 -8.43 44.47 -0.27
C GLY A 614 -9.91 44.47 0.10
N THR A 615 -10.21 44.74 1.38
CA THR A 615 -11.56 45.11 1.80
C THR A 615 -11.84 46.57 1.46
N SER A 616 -12.75 46.84 0.51
CA SER A 616 -13.53 48.07 0.51
C SER A 616 -14.79 47.96 -0.36
N ASN A 617 -15.91 48.40 0.23
CA ASN A 617 -17.27 48.45 -0.29
C ASN A 617 -17.41 49.02 -1.70
N ILE A 618 -18.14 48.32 -2.58
CA ILE A 618 -18.92 48.93 -3.66
C ILE A 618 -20.30 48.24 -3.72
N ARG A 619 -21.36 49.03 -3.47
CA ARG A 619 -22.76 48.71 -3.79
C ARG A 619 -23.04 49.10 -5.24
N MET A 620 -23.71 48.22 -5.98
CA MET A 620 -24.67 48.43 -7.08
C MET A 620 -24.93 47.02 -7.64
N GLY A 621 -26.11 46.54 -7.99
CA GLY A 621 -27.44 47.07 -8.25
C GLY A 621 -28.14 45.98 -9.07
N THR A 622 -29.39 45.71 -8.77
CA THR A 622 -30.28 44.75 -9.45
C THR A 622 -30.37 45.00 -10.96
N ASP A 623 -30.39 43.96 -11.79
CA ASP A 623 -31.50 43.65 -12.72
C ASP A 623 -31.20 42.57 -13.80
N LEU A 624 -32.27 41.80 -14.12
CA LEU A 624 -32.55 41.03 -15.37
C LEU A 624 -31.68 39.77 -15.64
N THR A 625 -32.15 38.63 -16.17
CA THR A 625 -33.45 38.15 -16.69
C THR A 625 -33.37 36.63 -16.87
N ALA A 626 -34.53 35.99 -16.88
CA ALA A 626 -34.78 34.58 -17.18
C ALA A 626 -34.21 34.08 -18.53
N GLY A 627 -33.86 32.80 -18.58
CA GLY A 627 -33.60 32.07 -19.82
C GLY A 627 -33.42 30.57 -19.57
N ARG A 628 -34.45 29.80 -19.94
CA ARG A 628 -34.51 28.33 -19.96
C ARG A 628 -33.27 27.69 -20.61
N ASN A 629 -32.91 26.49 -20.17
CA ASN A 629 -32.50 25.41 -21.08
C ASN A 629 -32.71 24.03 -20.45
N ASP A 630 -33.15 23.12 -21.31
CA ASP A 630 -33.72 21.81 -21.05
C ASP A 630 -32.72 20.80 -20.46
N VAL A 631 -33.22 20.02 -19.49
CA VAL A 631 -32.56 18.82 -18.98
C VAL A 631 -32.89 17.66 -19.92
N VAL A 632 -31.89 17.23 -20.68
CA VAL A 632 -31.93 15.96 -21.42
C VAL A 632 -31.43 14.86 -20.49
N CYS A 633 -32.36 14.09 -19.92
CA CYS A 633 -32.04 12.84 -19.25
C CYS A 633 -31.66 11.77 -20.29
N ILE A 634 -30.40 11.33 -20.28
CA ILE A 634 -29.97 10.13 -21.00
C ILE A 634 -30.11 8.95 -20.04
N MET A 635 -31.14 8.13 -20.26
CA MET A 635 -31.32 6.83 -19.63
C MET A 635 -30.19 5.87 -20.06
N ARG A 636 -29.53 5.24 -19.08
CA ARG A 636 -28.67 4.07 -19.29
C ARG A 636 -29.52 2.82 -19.50
N PRO A 637 -29.21 1.94 -20.47
CA PRO A 637 -29.90 0.66 -20.59
C PRO A 637 -29.37 -0.37 -19.59
N ALA A 638 -30.30 -1.04 -18.93
CA ALA A 638 -30.07 -2.24 -18.12
C ALA A 638 -29.51 -3.38 -18.99
N SER A 639 -28.40 -3.97 -18.58
CA SER A 639 -27.89 -5.21 -19.17
C SER A 639 -28.33 -6.41 -18.34
N THR A 640 -28.95 -7.32 -19.06
CA THR A 640 -29.67 -8.53 -18.69
C THR A 640 -28.78 -9.58 -18.02
N ILE A 641 -29.26 -10.09 -16.88
CA ILE A 641 -28.84 -11.35 -16.26
C ILE A 641 -29.33 -12.48 -17.17
N CYS A 642 -28.41 -13.24 -17.78
CA CYS A 642 -28.72 -14.47 -18.48
C CYS A 642 -28.23 -15.65 -17.63
N ALA A 643 -29.21 -16.39 -17.10
CA ALA A 643 -29.03 -17.63 -16.37
C ALA A 643 -28.32 -18.69 -17.23
N ARG A 644 -27.40 -19.43 -16.60
CA ARG A 644 -26.83 -20.67 -17.15
C ARG A 644 -27.10 -21.79 -16.15
N ALA A 645 -28.26 -22.41 -16.30
CA ALA A 645 -28.59 -23.70 -15.72
C ALA A 645 -28.37 -24.80 -16.79
N ASP A 646 -28.09 -26.00 -16.30
CA ASP A 646 -28.02 -27.31 -16.97
C ASP A 646 -26.72 -27.70 -17.71
N ALA A 647 -25.94 -28.58 -17.06
CA ALA A 647 -25.78 -29.97 -17.51
C ALA A 647 -24.95 -30.80 -16.51
N LEU A 648 -25.60 -31.41 -15.50
CA LEU A 648 -25.06 -32.57 -14.78
C LEU A 648 -25.53 -33.84 -15.49
N GLY A 649 -24.64 -34.39 -16.32
CA GLY A 649 -24.76 -35.72 -16.89
C GLY A 649 -24.23 -36.77 -15.91
N LYS A 650 -25.06 -37.78 -15.63
CA LYS A 650 -24.77 -39.00 -14.87
C LYS A 650 -23.50 -39.72 -15.35
N ARG A 651 -22.59 -40.04 -14.43
CA ARG A 651 -22.16 -41.40 -14.08
C ARG A 651 -21.32 -41.42 -12.81
#